data_AF-A0A6J1EG71-F1
#
_entry.id   AF-A0A6J1EG71-F1
#
_cell.length_a   1.000
_cell.length_b   1.000
_cell.length_c   1.000
_cell.angle_alpha   90.00
_cell.angle_beta   90.00
_cell.angle_gamma   90.00
#
_symmetry.space_group_name_H-M   'P 1'
#
loop_
_entity.id
_entity.type
_entity.pdbx_description
1 polymer ?
#
loop_
_entity_poly.entity_id
_entity_poly.type
_entity_poly.pdbx_seq_one_letter_code
_entity_poly.pdbx_strand_id
1 'polypeptide(L)'
;MRLKRFAPSLAHTEEKQTEKFVLELNPKTRLMLEAFNPKTYEEALRTAKALEEPPEEKNSEPTAFVGKKRPVEANPRNSNCHSRDLDIKTNDLLRLQYMAGSRVCYTCGRAGHTAQFCIGTDARNLRGPPRGVVIRVPTTQTRAQTRAYATTSKEAGTSGTVVTGSTHSFVSLPFVSQAGSVVEPLMNVLSVGTPARVDLVTENRVKDRQVVIVGRTIQVDLKVVDMTDFDVILGMDRLAENFASMDYHKKESYIVLLGSHSHGLEVSAVDLQRVVDSHHKLLGSLLGSSEKAKDAIFHSYKNHINGFAAILEEEEATKLAKHPEVAAVLPNKAKELHTTHSWEFMHLEKNGVVLPFSPWRKARFGRDVIIANLDTGVWPESKSFGEQGIVGGVPSRWKGGCMDKTPDAVPCNRKLIGAKYFNQGLIAYLKSHNLTDELSLIVNSTRDYVGHGTHTLSTAGGSYVSGVSVFGSGIGTAKGGSPKARVAAYKVCWPFHNSGGCYDIDVVDGFDQAIHDGVDVLSLSIGSPPAEYYDDTIAIASFLAIKKGIPVVCSAGNSGPSMASASNIAPWILTVGASTLDREFQAPIELGNGQRFWGSSLSRPLARRKLYPLITGAQAKATTASADDAMLCKPKTLDHSKVNGKILVCLTGGSSRIDKGMQAVLAGAVGMILCNDRFSGFKIIADLHVLPASHINYNDGQAVFSYINSWKNPMGYLIPPSSKVNTKPSPTMAAFSSRGPNMVSPEIIKPDVTAPGVNIIAAFSGAVSPTREPFDNRTVPYITMSGTSMSCPHVSGIVGLLKALHPEWSPAAIKSAIMTSAIISDNTMNLILDGGSPMFAPATPFIYGSGHIHPTGAIDPGLVYDLSPNDYLEFLCASGYKEKNIRVFADENFKCPISCSIFNFNYPSIGVQNLTGSVTLKRRLKNVGRPGVYRVRVRQPEGVKVSVKPRVLKFWKIGEEKRFELTMTGAMAEGQIGYGTLIWTDGKHFVRSPIVVSSGLF
;
A
#
# COMPACT_ATOMS: atom_id res chain seq x y z
N MET A 1 17.34 0.83 -21.33
CA MET A 1 18.08 0.91 -20.03
C MET A 1 19.05 2.08 -20.11
N ARG A 2 19.24 2.87 -19.04
CA ARG A 2 20.36 3.83 -18.90
C ARG A 2 20.75 3.92 -17.41
N LEU A 3 22.06 4.07 -17.16
CA LEU A 3 22.78 4.20 -15.87
C LEU A 3 24.16 4.78 -16.26
N LYS A 4 24.76 5.80 -15.61
CA LYS A 4 25.14 5.89 -14.18
C LYS A 4 25.26 7.36 -13.68
N ARG A 5 25.62 7.48 -12.40
CA ARG A 5 25.92 8.66 -11.55
C ARG A 5 26.96 9.65 -12.10
N PHE A 6 26.89 10.91 -11.66
CA PHE A 6 27.85 11.54 -10.70
C PHE A 6 27.22 12.80 -10.04
N ALA A 7 27.92 13.45 -9.11
CA ALA A 7 27.54 14.64 -8.31
C ALA A 7 28.85 15.37 -7.86
N PRO A 8 28.86 16.52 -7.14
CA PRO A 8 27.78 17.44 -6.68
C PRO A 8 28.04 18.93 -7.06
N SER A 9 27.22 19.90 -6.59
CA SER A 9 27.61 21.28 -6.18
C SER A 9 26.39 22.23 -5.99
N LEU A 10 26.68 23.48 -5.56
CA LEU A 10 25.82 24.67 -5.45
C LEU A 10 24.77 24.73 -4.32
N ALA A 11 25.23 25.19 -3.16
CA ALA A 11 24.47 26.07 -2.27
C ALA A 11 24.73 27.56 -2.63
N HIS A 12 24.18 28.50 -1.83
CA HIS A 12 24.14 29.96 -2.03
C HIS A 12 23.30 30.45 -3.23
N THR A 13 22.07 30.94 -2.97
CA THR A 13 21.55 32.24 -3.52
C THR A 13 20.22 32.76 -2.94
N GLU A 14 19.73 32.29 -1.77
CA GLU A 14 18.42 32.74 -1.21
C GLU A 14 18.49 33.59 0.07
N GLU A 15 19.65 34.14 0.42
CA GLU A 15 19.85 34.88 1.69
C GLU A 15 19.66 36.42 1.57
N LYS A 16 19.19 36.91 0.41
CA LYS A 16 19.02 38.36 0.12
C LYS A 16 17.61 38.78 -0.34
N GLN A 17 16.57 37.98 -0.05
CA GLN A 17 15.18 38.39 -0.29
C GLN A 17 14.40 38.72 1.00
N THR A 18 14.90 38.30 2.16
CA THR A 18 14.22 38.48 3.46
C THR A 18 14.14 39.95 3.90
N GLU A 19 15.23 40.71 3.70
CA GLU A 19 15.35 42.11 4.19
C GLU A 19 14.30 43.06 3.60
N LYS A 20 13.90 42.86 2.33
CA LYS A 20 12.94 43.74 1.66
C LYS A 20 11.50 43.57 2.19
N PHE A 21 11.17 42.41 2.75
CA PHE A 21 9.79 42.09 3.13
C PHE A 21 9.31 42.82 4.40
N VAL A 22 10.23 43.26 5.26
CA VAL A 22 9.90 43.89 6.55
C VAL A 22 9.51 45.37 6.40
N LEU A 23 10.08 46.09 5.44
CA LEU A 23 9.84 47.52 5.23
C LEU A 23 8.54 47.85 4.49
N GLU A 24 7.91 46.88 3.82
CA GLU A 24 6.67 47.06 3.05
C GLU A 24 5.39 46.70 3.84
N LEU A 25 5.48 46.44 5.15
CA LEU A 25 4.35 46.02 5.98
C LEU A 25 3.36 47.16 6.32
N ASN A 26 2.08 46.92 6.02
CA ASN A 26 0.96 47.83 6.25
C ASN A 26 0.79 48.20 7.75
N PRO A 27 0.45 49.47 8.09
CA PRO A 27 0.27 49.91 9.48
C PRO A 27 -0.71 49.08 10.33
N LYS A 28 -1.80 48.53 9.74
CA LYS A 28 -2.72 47.65 10.48
C LYS A 28 -2.08 46.32 10.86
N THR A 29 -1.16 45.80 10.04
CA THR A 29 -0.41 44.58 10.33
C THR A 29 0.58 44.81 11.47
N ARG A 30 1.19 46.01 11.53
CA ARG A 30 2.07 46.44 12.62
C ARG A 30 1.33 46.53 13.96
N LEU A 31 0.16 47.19 13.98
CA LEU A 31 -0.71 47.29 15.15
C LEU A 31 -1.20 45.93 15.68
N MET A 32 -1.43 44.93 14.81
CA MET A 32 -1.78 43.58 15.26
C MET A 32 -0.61 42.79 15.86
N LEU A 33 0.64 43.11 15.53
CA LEU A 33 1.82 42.52 16.16
C LEU A 33 2.08 43.13 17.55
N GLU A 34 1.93 44.45 17.66
CA GLU A 34 2.07 45.20 18.94
C GLU A 34 1.04 44.74 19.99
N ALA A 35 -0.11 44.21 19.57
CA ALA A 35 -1.18 43.74 20.44
C ALA A 35 -0.98 42.33 21.06
N PHE A 36 -0.08 41.49 20.51
CA PHE A 36 -0.04 40.06 20.87
C PHE A 36 1.01 39.64 21.92
N ASN A 37 2.16 40.33 22.01
CA ASN A 37 3.07 40.20 23.16
C ASN A 37 4.04 41.41 23.26
N PRO A 38 3.89 42.31 24.26
CA PRO A 38 4.71 43.51 24.33
C PRO A 38 6.18 43.23 24.67
N LYS A 39 6.52 42.12 25.35
CA LYS A 39 7.92 41.82 25.72
C LYS A 39 8.81 41.56 24.51
N THR A 40 8.29 40.81 23.54
CA THR A 40 9.05 40.39 22.35
C THR A 40 9.36 41.56 21.40
N TYR A 41 8.56 42.64 21.46
CA TYR A 41 8.80 43.86 20.66
C TYR A 41 9.94 44.71 21.22
N GLU A 42 10.04 44.86 22.55
CA GLU A 42 11.19 45.52 23.18
C GLU A 42 12.48 44.73 22.96
N GLU A 43 12.45 43.40 23.05
CA GLU A 43 13.62 42.56 22.78
C GLU A 43 14.08 42.72 21.32
N ALA A 44 13.16 42.68 20.34
CA ALA A 44 13.47 42.94 18.94
C ALA A 44 14.06 44.35 18.70
N LEU A 45 13.55 45.39 19.38
CA LEU A 45 14.08 46.76 19.31
C LEU A 45 15.48 46.90 19.92
N ARG A 46 15.77 46.18 21.01
CA ARG A 46 17.12 46.13 21.62
C ARG A 46 18.10 45.40 20.70
N THR A 47 17.70 44.26 20.11
CA THR A 47 18.54 43.53 19.14
C THR A 47 18.79 44.34 17.87
N ALA A 48 17.81 45.08 17.36
CA ALA A 48 17.98 45.96 16.20
C ALA A 48 18.99 47.10 16.48
N LYS A 49 18.89 47.77 17.62
CA LYS A 49 19.84 48.84 18.00
C LYS A 49 21.25 48.34 18.31
N ALA A 50 21.44 47.06 18.61
CA ALA A 50 22.76 46.47 18.85
C ALA A 50 23.56 46.17 17.56
N LEU A 51 23.05 46.57 16.38
CA LEU A 51 23.61 46.23 15.07
C LEU A 51 24.03 47.44 14.21
N GLU A 52 23.94 48.68 14.73
CA GLU A 52 24.17 49.92 13.95
C GLU A 52 25.52 50.64 14.22
N GLU A 53 26.40 50.14 15.11
CA GLU A 53 27.71 50.75 15.39
C GLU A 53 28.91 49.95 14.80
N PRO A 54 29.71 50.53 13.88
CA PRO A 54 30.84 49.84 13.23
C PRO A 54 32.24 50.24 13.77
N PRO A 55 33.20 49.29 13.86
CA PRO A 55 34.61 49.60 14.12
C PRO A 55 35.46 49.66 12.83
N GLU A 56 35.97 50.86 12.54
CA GLU A 56 37.21 51.29 11.83
C GLU A 56 37.81 50.56 10.59
N GLU A 57 38.56 51.35 9.81
CA GLU A 57 39.04 51.09 8.45
C GLU A 57 40.29 50.19 8.32
N LYS A 58 40.54 49.66 7.11
CA LYS A 58 41.69 50.16 6.30
C LYS A 58 41.73 49.78 4.81
N ASN A 59 42.19 50.76 4.03
CA ASN A 59 42.24 50.89 2.57
C ASN A 59 43.03 49.81 1.80
N SER A 60 42.65 49.58 0.54
CA SER A 60 43.51 49.91 -0.63
C SER A 60 42.75 49.96 -1.97
N GLU A 61 43.32 50.68 -2.94
CA GLU A 61 42.68 51.27 -4.12
C GLU A 61 42.69 50.41 -5.43
N PRO A 62 42.05 50.87 -6.55
CA PRO A 62 41.58 50.00 -7.64
C PRO A 62 42.29 50.17 -9.00
N THR A 63 41.75 49.53 -10.06
CA THR A 63 41.86 50.02 -11.46
C THR A 63 40.68 49.48 -12.31
N ALA A 64 40.48 49.98 -13.55
CA ALA A 64 39.18 49.97 -14.25
C ALA A 64 39.22 49.69 -15.78
N PHE A 65 38.14 50.05 -16.49
CA PHE A 65 37.87 50.07 -17.96
C PHE A 65 37.37 48.77 -18.65
N VAL A 66 36.61 48.78 -19.77
CA VAL A 66 35.38 49.54 -20.15
C VAL A 66 34.74 49.04 -21.48
N GLY A 67 33.40 48.90 -21.54
CA GLY A 67 32.53 48.98 -22.75
C GLY A 67 32.56 47.86 -23.82
N LYS A 68 31.68 47.83 -24.85
CA LYS A 68 30.37 48.51 -25.08
C LYS A 68 29.58 47.90 -26.31
N LYS A 69 28.25 47.74 -26.19
CA LYS A 69 27.14 47.73 -27.21
C LYS A 69 27.12 46.81 -28.48
N ARG A 70 26.09 45.92 -28.54
CA ARG A 70 24.90 45.79 -29.48
C ARG A 70 24.86 46.57 -30.84
N PRO A 71 23.90 46.29 -31.78
CA PRO A 71 23.32 45.04 -32.37
C PRO A 71 23.02 45.15 -33.91
N VAL A 72 22.14 44.29 -34.52
CA VAL A 72 21.06 44.57 -35.54
C VAL A 72 20.61 43.27 -36.30
N GLU A 73 19.47 43.30 -37.03
CA GLU A 73 18.65 42.19 -37.59
C GLU A 73 18.76 41.99 -39.13
N ALA A 74 18.23 40.87 -39.69
CA ALA A 74 17.36 40.78 -40.91
C ALA A 74 17.27 39.35 -41.56
N ASN A 75 16.26 39.10 -42.43
CA ASN A 75 15.95 37.84 -43.15
C ASN A 75 15.00 38.12 -44.36
N PRO A 76 15.14 37.53 -45.59
CA PRO A 76 14.09 36.58 -46.11
C PRO A 76 14.38 35.58 -47.31
N ARG A 77 13.66 34.43 -47.33
CA ARG A 77 12.96 33.69 -48.47
C ARG A 77 13.65 32.76 -49.56
N ASN A 78 13.17 31.49 -49.59
CA ASN A 78 12.72 30.55 -50.70
C ASN A 78 13.54 30.24 -52.01
N SER A 79 13.69 28.99 -52.53
CA SER A 79 12.62 28.14 -53.18
C SER A 79 13.06 26.76 -53.83
N ASN A 80 12.13 25.77 -53.87
CA ASN A 80 11.76 24.70 -54.88
C ASN A 80 12.62 23.49 -55.44
N CYS A 81 12.03 22.25 -55.35
CA CYS A 81 11.85 21.14 -56.35
C CYS A 81 12.81 19.91 -56.58
N HIS A 82 12.38 18.90 -57.39
CA HIS A 82 12.65 17.40 -57.35
C HIS A 82 13.15 16.76 -58.71
N SER A 83 13.53 15.47 -58.98
CA SER A 83 13.75 14.13 -58.31
C SER A 83 14.70 13.23 -59.22
N ARG A 84 14.73 11.88 -59.43
CA ARG A 84 13.92 10.63 -59.16
C ARG A 84 14.68 9.28 -59.53
N ASP A 85 14.09 8.11 -59.20
CA ASP A 85 14.14 6.72 -59.84
C ASP A 85 15.35 5.70 -59.85
N LEU A 86 15.09 4.46 -59.33
CA LEU A 86 15.30 3.04 -59.83
C LEU A 86 16.74 2.42 -60.14
N ASP A 87 17.04 1.10 -60.41
CA ASP A 87 16.31 -0.22 -60.42
C ASP A 87 17.18 -1.56 -60.31
N ILE A 88 16.68 -2.60 -59.59
CA ILE A 88 16.43 -4.08 -59.87
C ILE A 88 17.46 -5.21 -60.32
N LYS A 89 17.35 -6.42 -59.67
CA LYS A 89 17.48 -7.89 -60.09
C LYS A 89 18.71 -8.85 -59.81
N THR A 90 18.44 -9.93 -59.03
CA THR A 90 18.84 -11.40 -59.13
C THR A 90 20.32 -11.89 -59.08
N ASN A 91 20.71 -13.17 -58.79
CA ASN A 91 20.24 -14.31 -57.92
C ASN A 91 21.28 -15.50 -57.90
N ASP A 92 21.05 -16.60 -57.12
CA ASP A 92 21.58 -18.00 -57.28
C ASP A 92 23.09 -18.29 -56.98
N LEU A 93 23.69 -19.45 -56.57
CA LEU A 93 23.45 -20.91 -56.20
C LEU A 93 24.48 -21.29 -55.04
N LEU A 94 24.63 -22.40 -54.24
CA LEU A 94 24.16 -23.78 -53.85
C LEU A 94 25.04 -24.25 -52.61
N ARG A 95 25.05 -25.44 -51.93
CA ARG A 95 24.12 -26.51 -51.40
C ARG A 95 24.87 -27.46 -50.38
N LEU A 96 24.20 -28.47 -49.77
CA LEU A 96 24.71 -29.69 -49.05
C LEU A 96 25.22 -29.55 -47.57
N GLN A 97 25.49 -30.61 -46.74
CA GLN A 97 24.76 -31.90 -46.48
C GLN A 97 25.15 -32.65 -45.15
N TYR A 98 24.34 -32.54 -44.07
CA TYR A 98 23.99 -33.57 -43.05
C TYR A 98 22.96 -32.90 -42.09
N MET A 99 21.62 -32.90 -42.26
CA MET A 99 20.62 -33.78 -42.91
C MET A 99 20.19 -34.99 -42.07
N ALA A 100 18.91 -35.38 -42.01
CA ALA A 100 17.73 -34.89 -42.76
C ALA A 100 16.49 -34.67 -41.86
N GLY A 101 15.81 -33.55 -42.08
CA GLY A 101 14.50 -33.19 -41.52
C GLY A 101 13.84 -32.09 -42.36
N SER A 102 14.15 -32.09 -43.67
CA SER A 102 13.91 -31.03 -44.65
C SER A 102 14.18 -29.60 -44.15
N ARG A 103 15.40 -29.07 -44.36
CA ARG A 103 15.58 -27.61 -44.51
C ARG A 103 14.91 -27.21 -45.81
N VAL A 104 13.59 -27.02 -45.75
CA VAL A 104 12.73 -26.72 -46.88
C VAL A 104 13.12 -25.35 -47.44
N CYS A 105 13.35 -25.27 -48.75
CA CYS A 105 13.29 -23.99 -49.42
C CYS A 105 11.86 -23.46 -49.29
N TYR A 106 11.67 -22.38 -48.52
CA TYR A 106 10.35 -21.82 -48.23
C TYR A 106 9.56 -21.50 -49.52
N THR A 107 10.25 -21.15 -50.61
CA THR A 107 9.66 -20.84 -51.92
C THR A 107 9.20 -22.07 -52.71
N CYS A 108 9.83 -23.25 -52.58
CA CYS A 108 9.63 -24.38 -53.51
C CYS A 108 9.43 -25.76 -52.88
N GLY A 109 9.47 -25.90 -51.56
CA GLY A 109 9.16 -27.16 -50.87
C GLY A 109 10.27 -28.22 -50.83
N ARG A 110 11.45 -27.96 -51.41
CA ARG A 110 12.53 -28.97 -51.53
C ARG A 110 13.67 -28.74 -50.54
N ALA A 111 14.24 -29.82 -50.01
CA ALA A 111 15.25 -29.76 -48.96
C ALA A 111 16.65 -29.38 -49.48
N GLY A 112 17.36 -28.50 -48.76
CA GLY A 112 18.84 -28.42 -48.80
C GLY A 112 19.48 -27.20 -49.50
N HIS A 113 18.72 -26.23 -49.99
CA HIS A 113 19.22 -24.90 -50.39
C HIS A 113 18.45 -23.77 -49.69
N THR A 114 18.97 -22.54 -49.73
CA THR A 114 18.25 -21.33 -49.32
C THR A 114 17.41 -20.77 -50.46
N ALA A 115 16.44 -19.89 -50.18
CA ALA A 115 15.60 -19.27 -51.20
C ALA A 115 16.36 -18.42 -52.23
N GLN A 116 17.55 -17.92 -51.85
CA GLN A 116 18.49 -17.20 -52.70
C GLN A 116 19.14 -18.08 -53.78
N PHE A 117 19.08 -19.41 -53.63
CA PHE A 117 19.76 -20.44 -54.44
C PHE A 117 18.73 -21.41 -55.06
N CYS A 118 17.67 -20.85 -55.64
CA CYS A 118 16.47 -21.54 -56.10
C CYS A 118 15.99 -21.02 -57.47
N ILE A 119 16.69 -21.42 -58.54
CA ILE A 119 16.26 -21.23 -59.94
C ILE A 119 14.80 -21.71 -60.15
N GLY A 120 14.01 -20.93 -60.91
CA GLY A 120 12.77 -21.42 -61.53
C GLY A 120 13.08 -22.25 -62.79
N THR A 121 12.16 -23.01 -63.36
CA THR A 121 10.71 -23.21 -63.11
C THR A 121 10.44 -24.74 -62.93
N ASP A 122 9.25 -25.31 -62.73
CA ASP A 122 7.87 -24.95 -63.11
C ASP A 122 6.83 -25.65 -62.19
N ALA A 123 5.55 -25.30 -62.33
CA ALA A 123 4.48 -25.73 -61.44
C ALA A 123 3.93 -27.14 -61.76
N ARG A 124 4.33 -28.15 -60.97
CA ARG A 124 3.55 -29.37 -60.63
C ARG A 124 4.25 -30.23 -59.55
N ASN A 125 3.51 -30.58 -58.48
CA ASN A 125 3.77 -31.65 -57.47
C ASN A 125 4.99 -31.52 -56.51
N LEU A 126 5.02 -32.01 -55.24
CA LEU A 126 4.03 -32.14 -54.15
C LEU A 126 4.78 -32.38 -52.78
N ARG A 127 4.07 -32.61 -51.66
CA ARG A 127 4.49 -32.66 -50.21
C ARG A 127 5.52 -33.79 -49.85
N GLY A 128 6.23 -33.84 -48.70
CA GLY A 128 6.05 -33.19 -47.37
C GLY A 128 7.19 -33.32 -46.30
N PRO A 129 6.90 -33.18 -44.97
CA PRO A 129 7.80 -32.84 -43.81
C PRO A 129 8.49 -34.07 -43.10
N PRO A 130 9.10 -34.09 -41.85
CA PRO A 130 9.06 -33.15 -40.69
C PRO A 130 10.25 -33.00 -39.66
N ARG A 131 10.07 -32.04 -38.71
CA ARG A 131 10.42 -31.91 -37.24
C ARG A 131 11.78 -32.34 -36.59
N GLY A 132 12.32 -31.43 -35.74
CA GLY A 132 13.29 -31.65 -34.63
C GLY A 132 13.63 -30.33 -33.88
N VAL A 133 13.88 -30.32 -32.56
CA VAL A 133 13.89 -29.08 -31.72
C VAL A 133 15.04 -28.98 -30.70
N VAL A 134 15.68 -27.80 -30.58
CA VAL A 134 16.36 -27.32 -29.34
C VAL A 134 16.16 -25.79 -29.12
N ILE A 135 15.22 -25.43 -28.23
CA ILE A 135 15.33 -24.43 -27.13
C ILE A 135 16.27 -23.21 -27.39
N ARG A 136 15.79 -21.94 -27.47
CA ARG A 136 15.40 -21.12 -26.29
C ARG A 136 14.70 -19.77 -26.64
N VAL A 137 13.81 -19.33 -25.75
CA VAL A 137 13.13 -18.01 -25.62
C VAL A 137 13.80 -17.21 -24.45
N PRO A 138 13.42 -15.96 -24.05
CA PRO A 138 12.51 -14.94 -24.62
C PRO A 138 12.95 -13.43 -24.45
N THR A 139 12.06 -12.50 -24.86
CA THR A 139 11.72 -11.18 -24.23
C THR A 139 12.69 -9.98 -24.17
N THR A 140 12.39 -8.97 -25.02
CA THR A 140 12.00 -7.56 -24.71
C THR A 140 12.81 -6.63 -23.78
N GLN A 141 12.91 -5.35 -24.22
CA GLN A 141 12.95 -4.03 -23.50
C GLN A 141 14.19 -3.19 -23.88
N THR A 142 14.11 -1.91 -24.26
CA THR A 142 13.15 -0.82 -23.92
C THR A 142 12.96 0.17 -25.10
N ARG A 143 11.88 0.98 -25.10
CA ARG A 143 11.55 1.92 -26.20
C ARG A 143 12.61 2.99 -26.48
N ALA A 144 12.84 3.24 -27.77
CA ALA A 144 12.78 4.58 -28.37
C ALA A 144 12.33 4.47 -29.85
N GLN A 145 11.94 5.60 -30.45
CA GLN A 145 11.33 5.82 -31.78
C GLN A 145 10.91 4.61 -32.65
N THR A 146 9.60 4.45 -32.85
CA THR A 146 9.05 3.62 -33.93
C THR A 146 9.19 4.31 -35.29
N ARG A 147 10.18 3.89 -36.08
CA ARG A 147 10.10 3.70 -37.55
C ARG A 147 11.36 2.95 -38.00
N ALA A 148 11.21 2.06 -38.99
CA ALA A 148 12.34 1.43 -39.64
C ALA A 148 13.14 2.48 -40.42
N TYR A 149 14.47 2.52 -40.24
CA TYR A 149 15.37 3.29 -41.09
C TYR A 149 15.78 2.43 -42.30
N ALA A 150 16.18 3.08 -43.39
CA ALA A 150 16.35 2.44 -44.69
C ALA A 150 17.70 2.87 -45.29
N THR A 151 18.73 2.06 -45.07
CA THR A 151 20.08 2.27 -45.61
C THR A 151 20.16 1.73 -47.04
N THR A 152 20.95 2.38 -47.88
CA THR A 152 21.29 1.93 -49.24
C THR A 152 22.78 1.62 -49.29
N SER A 153 23.12 0.33 -49.33
CA SER A 153 24.49 -0.08 -49.65
C SER A 153 24.77 0.14 -51.14
N LYS A 154 26.02 0.46 -51.47
CA LYS A 154 26.57 0.46 -52.84
C LYS A 154 27.66 -0.60 -53.03
N GLU A 155 27.67 -1.64 -52.20
CA GLU A 155 28.47 -2.84 -52.46
C GLU A 155 27.98 -3.55 -53.73
N ALA A 156 28.91 -4.03 -54.56
CA ALA A 156 28.66 -4.77 -55.81
C ALA A 156 27.73 -4.10 -56.85
N GLY A 157 27.51 -2.78 -56.78
CA GLY A 157 26.90 -1.98 -57.86
C GLY A 157 25.37 -1.97 -57.93
N THR A 158 24.66 -2.81 -57.18
CA THR A 158 23.19 -2.79 -57.12
C THR A 158 22.67 -1.89 -56.00
N SER A 159 21.88 -0.87 -56.34
CA SER A 159 21.15 -0.06 -55.35
C SER A 159 20.03 -0.88 -54.70
N GLY A 160 20.02 -1.00 -53.37
CA GLY A 160 19.03 -1.81 -52.65
C GLY A 160 18.74 -1.30 -51.24
N THR A 161 17.45 -1.29 -50.88
CA THR A 161 16.96 -0.78 -49.59
C THR A 161 17.10 -1.82 -48.48
N VAL A 162 18.07 -1.64 -47.60
CA VAL A 162 18.34 -2.48 -46.42
C VAL A 162 17.70 -1.86 -45.17
N VAL A 163 16.93 -2.65 -44.43
CA VAL A 163 16.24 -2.18 -43.22
C VAL A 163 17.18 -2.26 -42.02
N THR A 164 17.45 -1.12 -41.36
CA THR A 164 18.26 -1.08 -40.12
C THR A 164 17.63 -1.93 -39.03
N GLY A 165 18.47 -2.61 -38.23
CA GLY A 165 17.99 -3.61 -37.28
C GLY A 165 17.89 -5.01 -37.88
N SER A 166 18.27 -5.24 -39.14
CA SER A 166 18.61 -6.57 -39.66
C SER A 166 20.09 -6.91 -39.37
N THR A 167 20.98 -6.55 -40.28
CA THR A 167 22.38 -7.01 -40.37
C THR A 167 23.39 -6.22 -39.55
N HIS A 168 23.12 -4.95 -39.26
CA HIS A 168 24.13 -4.00 -38.76
C HIS A 168 23.79 -3.35 -37.42
N SER A 169 24.84 -3.04 -36.67
CA SER A 169 24.82 -2.36 -35.36
C SER A 169 25.58 -1.04 -35.43
N PHE A 170 25.09 -0.03 -34.71
CA PHE A 170 25.51 1.38 -34.83
C PHE A 170 25.77 1.99 -33.44
N VAL A 171 26.66 2.98 -33.36
CA VAL A 171 27.02 3.71 -32.14
C VAL A 171 27.20 5.21 -32.42
N SER A 172 26.82 6.07 -31.48
CA SER A 172 26.91 7.52 -31.69
C SER A 172 28.33 8.06 -31.50
N LEU A 173 28.76 8.97 -32.38
CA LEU A 173 30.10 9.57 -32.31
C LEU A 173 30.41 10.23 -30.94
N PRO A 174 29.49 10.98 -30.29
CA PRO A 174 29.74 11.52 -28.95
C PRO A 174 29.99 10.44 -27.89
N PHE A 175 29.28 9.31 -27.97
CA PHE A 175 29.44 8.19 -27.03
C PHE A 175 30.76 7.46 -27.25
N VAL A 176 31.20 7.27 -28.51
CA VAL A 176 32.52 6.70 -28.83
C VAL A 176 33.66 7.54 -28.25
N SER A 177 33.61 8.85 -28.46
CA SER A 177 34.60 9.80 -27.94
C SER A 177 34.61 9.85 -26.41
N GLN A 178 33.44 9.89 -25.77
CA GLN A 178 33.35 9.87 -24.30
C GLN A 178 33.81 8.53 -23.70
N ALA A 179 33.67 7.42 -24.44
CA ALA A 179 34.13 6.09 -24.05
C ALA A 179 35.61 5.81 -24.41
N GLY A 180 36.38 6.83 -24.85
CA GLY A 180 37.81 6.71 -25.13
C GLY A 180 38.17 5.59 -26.11
N SER A 181 37.27 5.27 -27.04
CA SER A 181 37.37 4.05 -27.84
C SER A 181 38.03 4.30 -29.19
N VAL A 182 39.09 3.55 -29.49
CA VAL A 182 39.78 3.57 -30.79
C VAL A 182 38.78 3.37 -31.93
N VAL A 183 38.83 4.29 -32.89
CA VAL A 183 38.03 4.28 -34.12
C VAL A 183 38.92 3.82 -35.28
N GLU A 184 38.40 2.94 -36.12
CA GLU A 184 39.05 2.43 -37.32
C GLU A 184 38.23 2.81 -38.56
N PRO A 185 38.87 3.13 -39.70
CA PRO A 185 38.16 3.35 -40.95
C PRO A 185 37.48 2.07 -41.45
N LEU A 186 36.43 2.25 -42.24
CA LEU A 186 35.76 1.19 -42.99
C LEU A 186 36.47 0.96 -44.33
N MET A 187 36.47 -0.29 -44.79
CA MET A 187 36.98 -0.67 -46.11
C MET A 187 36.19 -0.02 -47.27
N ASN A 188 34.92 0.29 -47.04
CA ASN A 188 34.01 0.96 -47.97
C ASN A 188 33.14 1.95 -47.19
N VAL A 189 32.81 3.08 -47.81
CA VAL A 189 31.90 4.09 -47.27
C VAL A 189 30.45 3.58 -47.30
N LEU A 190 29.70 3.76 -46.20
CA LEU A 190 28.32 3.28 -46.04
C LEU A 190 27.33 4.45 -45.93
N SER A 191 26.24 4.45 -46.70
CA SER A 191 25.16 5.44 -46.58
C SER A 191 23.97 4.91 -45.77
N VAL A 192 23.50 5.67 -44.79
CA VAL A 192 22.40 5.32 -43.88
C VAL A 192 21.24 6.31 -44.04
N GLY A 193 20.29 5.97 -44.92
CA GLY A 193 19.09 6.76 -45.15
C GLY A 193 18.14 6.81 -43.95
N THR A 194 17.80 8.02 -43.53
CA THR A 194 16.93 8.27 -42.37
C THR A 194 15.47 8.53 -42.77
N PRO A 195 14.49 8.28 -41.87
CA PRO A 195 13.10 8.70 -42.09
C PRO A 195 12.88 10.21 -42.31
N ALA A 196 13.90 11.04 -42.06
CA ALA A 196 13.90 12.48 -42.33
C ALA A 196 14.35 12.83 -43.77
N ARG A 197 14.75 11.85 -44.59
CA ARG A 197 15.33 12.01 -45.94
C ARG A 197 16.66 12.78 -45.97
N VAL A 198 17.43 12.69 -44.89
CA VAL A 198 18.87 13.02 -44.89
C VAL A 198 19.62 11.70 -44.79
N ASP A 199 20.54 11.46 -45.72
CA ASP A 199 21.39 10.28 -45.73
C ASP A 199 22.62 10.53 -44.86
N LEU A 200 22.82 9.70 -43.84
CA LEU A 200 23.97 9.78 -42.94
C LEU A 200 25.08 8.88 -43.46
N VAL A 201 26.14 9.49 -43.99
CA VAL A 201 27.32 8.77 -44.47
C VAL A 201 28.24 8.41 -43.30
N THR A 202 28.72 7.17 -43.26
CA THR A 202 29.74 6.73 -42.30
C THR A 202 30.89 6.00 -42.98
N GLU A 203 32.10 6.38 -42.56
CA GLU A 203 33.37 5.85 -43.03
C GLU A 203 34.13 5.17 -41.88
N ASN A 204 33.52 5.02 -40.70
CA ASN A 204 34.19 4.69 -39.44
C ASN A 204 33.47 3.61 -38.63
N ARG A 205 34.23 2.78 -37.92
CA ARG A 205 33.72 1.79 -36.95
C ARG A 205 34.52 1.76 -35.66
N VAL A 206 33.92 1.14 -34.65
CA VAL A 206 34.63 0.59 -33.49
C VAL A 206 34.49 -0.93 -33.56
N LYS A 207 35.61 -1.63 -33.69
CA LYS A 207 35.68 -3.09 -33.88
C LYS A 207 35.55 -3.86 -32.55
N ASP A 208 35.00 -5.07 -32.61
CA ASP A 208 34.99 -6.10 -31.53
C ASP A 208 34.63 -5.59 -30.11
N ARG A 209 33.46 -4.98 -29.93
CA ARG A 209 33.02 -4.42 -28.64
C ARG A 209 32.01 -5.28 -27.88
N GLN A 210 32.23 -5.39 -26.56
CA GLN A 210 31.37 -6.16 -25.66
C GLN A 210 30.11 -5.38 -25.26
N VAL A 211 28.95 -6.02 -25.42
CA VAL A 211 27.63 -5.49 -25.01
C VAL A 211 26.92 -6.54 -24.16
N VAL A 212 26.13 -6.12 -23.15
CA VAL A 212 25.49 -7.02 -22.18
C VAL A 212 23.96 -6.88 -22.21
N ILE A 213 23.25 -7.99 -22.40
CA ILE A 213 21.77 -8.05 -22.46
C ILE A 213 21.26 -9.16 -21.54
N VAL A 214 20.33 -8.82 -20.63
CA VAL A 214 19.69 -9.74 -19.66
C VAL A 214 20.71 -10.70 -18.98
N GLY A 215 21.88 -10.16 -18.63
CA GLY A 215 22.94 -10.89 -17.92
C GLY A 215 23.90 -11.73 -18.79
N ARG A 216 23.88 -11.61 -20.13
CA ARG A 216 24.87 -12.25 -21.03
C ARG A 216 25.64 -11.22 -21.85
N THR A 217 26.93 -11.47 -22.07
CA THR A 217 27.84 -10.62 -22.85
C THR A 217 28.02 -11.16 -24.27
N ILE A 218 28.03 -10.28 -25.27
CA ILE A 218 28.24 -10.58 -26.70
C ILE A 218 29.27 -9.62 -27.31
N GLN A 219 30.00 -10.05 -28.34
CA GLN A 219 30.95 -9.20 -29.11
C GLN A 219 30.31 -8.68 -30.40
N VAL A 220 30.46 -7.39 -30.70
CA VAL A 220 29.79 -6.72 -31.84
C VAL A 220 30.66 -5.63 -32.45
N ASP A 221 30.76 -5.61 -33.79
CA ASP A 221 31.27 -4.47 -34.57
C ASP A 221 30.22 -3.35 -34.61
N LEU A 222 30.58 -2.13 -34.21
CA LEU A 222 29.67 -0.98 -34.18
C LEU A 222 30.10 0.08 -35.20
N LYS A 223 29.23 0.41 -36.16
CA LYS A 223 29.47 1.47 -37.15
C LYS A 223 29.20 2.83 -36.51
N VAL A 224 30.10 3.80 -36.66
CA VAL A 224 29.99 5.11 -35.98
C VAL A 224 29.15 6.06 -36.84
N VAL A 225 27.99 6.48 -36.35
CA VAL A 225 27.07 7.38 -37.05
C VAL A 225 26.75 8.55 -36.14
N ASP A 226 26.62 9.76 -36.68
CA ASP A 226 26.16 10.88 -35.87
C ASP A 226 24.66 10.75 -35.59
N MET A 227 24.29 10.55 -34.32
CA MET A 227 22.91 10.40 -33.88
C MET A 227 22.75 10.90 -32.44
N THR A 228 21.73 11.72 -32.21
CA THR A 228 21.51 12.49 -30.97
C THR A 228 20.69 11.73 -29.92
N ASP A 229 19.77 10.88 -30.37
CA ASP A 229 18.70 10.34 -29.52
C ASP A 229 19.02 8.96 -28.93
N PHE A 230 20.08 8.31 -29.42
CA PHE A 230 20.46 6.93 -29.11
C PHE A 230 21.99 6.81 -28.92
N ASP A 231 22.42 6.01 -27.94
CA ASP A 231 23.84 5.72 -27.73
C ASP A 231 24.34 4.58 -28.65
N VAL A 232 23.55 3.50 -28.72
CA VAL A 232 23.84 2.26 -29.47
C VAL A 232 22.53 1.67 -30.04
N ILE A 233 22.60 1.13 -31.26
CA ILE A 233 21.54 0.33 -31.91
C ILE A 233 22.14 -1.02 -32.33
N LEU A 234 21.41 -2.14 -32.17
CA LEU A 234 21.89 -3.49 -32.51
C LEU A 234 21.05 -4.15 -33.61
N GLY A 235 21.70 -4.87 -34.52
CA GLY A 235 21.04 -5.71 -35.54
C GLY A 235 20.42 -6.99 -34.97
N MET A 236 19.26 -7.39 -35.50
CA MET A 236 18.56 -8.63 -35.13
C MET A 236 19.38 -9.89 -35.40
N ASP A 237 20.28 -9.90 -36.38
CA ASP A 237 21.10 -11.07 -36.68
C ASP A 237 22.01 -11.42 -35.49
N ARG A 238 22.58 -10.40 -34.81
CA ARG A 238 23.35 -10.58 -33.57
C ARG A 238 22.49 -11.00 -32.37
N LEU A 239 21.19 -10.72 -32.39
CA LEU A 239 20.24 -11.22 -31.38
C LEU A 239 19.81 -12.68 -31.66
N ALA A 240 19.73 -13.05 -32.94
CA ALA A 240 19.41 -14.41 -33.39
C ALA A 240 20.56 -15.40 -33.13
N GLU A 241 21.81 -15.01 -33.44
CA GLU A 241 23.03 -15.77 -33.10
C GLU A 241 23.15 -16.11 -31.60
N ASN A 242 22.48 -15.36 -30.73
CA ASN A 242 22.55 -15.48 -29.27
C ASN A 242 21.27 -16.07 -28.63
N PHE A 243 20.44 -16.75 -29.42
CA PHE A 243 19.29 -17.57 -28.99
C PHE A 243 18.17 -16.80 -28.27
N ALA A 244 17.59 -15.80 -28.95
CA ALA A 244 16.24 -15.29 -28.66
C ALA A 244 15.28 -15.71 -29.78
N SER A 245 14.19 -16.41 -29.45
CA SER A 245 13.20 -16.90 -30.44
C SER A 245 11.76 -16.41 -30.18
N MET A 246 10.94 -16.51 -31.22
CA MET A 246 9.48 -16.48 -31.20
C MET A 246 8.99 -17.65 -32.08
N ASP A 247 7.91 -18.32 -31.66
CA ASP A 247 7.35 -19.50 -32.33
C ASP A 247 5.82 -19.33 -32.42
N TYR A 248 5.27 -19.52 -33.62
CA TYR A 248 3.88 -19.27 -33.97
C TYR A 248 3.01 -20.55 -34.04
N HIS A 249 3.59 -21.75 -33.90
CA HIS A 249 2.88 -23.03 -33.97
C HIS A 249 2.74 -23.74 -32.61
N LYS A 250 2.89 -23.00 -31.52
CA LYS A 250 2.72 -23.53 -30.17
C LYS A 250 1.24 -23.77 -29.88
N LYS A 251 0.85 -25.03 -29.60
CA LYS A 251 -0.46 -25.34 -29.01
C LYS A 251 -0.48 -24.95 -27.53
N GLU A 252 -1.49 -24.20 -27.12
CA GLU A 252 -1.81 -23.89 -25.72
C GLU A 252 -3.24 -24.37 -25.39
N SER A 253 -3.61 -24.39 -24.10
CA SER A 253 -5.01 -24.66 -23.72
C SER A 253 -5.81 -23.36 -23.69
N TYR A 254 -7.01 -23.39 -24.27
CA TYR A 254 -7.94 -22.28 -24.33
C TYR A 254 -9.33 -22.71 -23.83
N ILE A 255 -10.08 -21.76 -23.30
CA ILE A 255 -11.49 -21.88 -22.94
C ILE A 255 -12.28 -21.18 -24.04
N VAL A 256 -13.09 -21.94 -24.78
CA VAL A 256 -14.04 -21.46 -25.78
C VAL A 256 -15.40 -21.34 -25.11
N LEU A 257 -16.00 -20.15 -25.14
CA LEU A 257 -17.31 -19.86 -24.56
C LEU A 257 -18.30 -19.57 -25.67
N LEU A 258 -19.48 -20.20 -25.60
CA LEU A 258 -20.59 -20.08 -26.55
C LEU A 258 -21.79 -19.33 -25.92
N GLY A 259 -21.64 -18.84 -24.68
CA GLY A 259 -22.67 -18.14 -23.92
C GLY A 259 -23.29 -19.01 -22.81
N SER A 260 -24.61 -18.96 -22.69
CA SER A 260 -25.42 -19.85 -21.83
C SER A 260 -26.16 -20.88 -22.68
N HIS A 261 -26.54 -22.00 -22.08
CA HIS A 261 -27.45 -22.95 -22.74
C HIS A 261 -28.88 -22.41 -22.78
N SER A 262 -29.66 -22.83 -23.78
CA SER A 262 -31.08 -22.44 -23.95
C SER A 262 -32.08 -23.44 -23.34
N HIS A 263 -31.59 -24.54 -22.75
CA HIS A 263 -32.43 -25.53 -22.08
C HIS A 263 -32.79 -25.10 -20.64
N GLY A 264 -33.95 -25.57 -20.15
CA GLY A 264 -34.51 -25.19 -18.85
C GLY A 264 -33.78 -25.74 -17.62
N LEU A 265 -34.43 -25.62 -16.46
CA LEU A 265 -33.88 -26.03 -15.16
C LEU A 265 -33.75 -27.56 -14.99
N GLU A 266 -34.55 -28.34 -15.71
CA GLU A 266 -34.42 -29.79 -15.80
C GLU A 266 -33.72 -30.16 -17.11
N VAL A 267 -32.59 -30.86 -17.00
CA VAL A 267 -31.74 -31.23 -18.15
C VAL A 267 -31.38 -32.71 -18.03
N SER A 268 -31.78 -33.52 -19.01
CA SER A 268 -31.52 -34.97 -18.96
C SER A 268 -30.06 -35.31 -19.27
N ALA A 269 -29.61 -36.50 -18.88
CA ALA A 269 -28.29 -37.00 -19.28
C ALA A 269 -28.10 -37.06 -20.82
N VAL A 270 -29.19 -37.23 -21.59
CA VAL A 270 -29.18 -37.23 -23.05
C VAL A 270 -28.96 -35.82 -23.60
N ASP A 271 -29.53 -34.80 -22.97
CA ASP A 271 -29.36 -33.40 -23.40
C ASP A 271 -27.97 -32.87 -23.04
N LEU A 272 -27.44 -33.24 -21.87
CA LEU A 272 -26.04 -33.03 -21.52
C LEU A 272 -25.07 -33.73 -22.50
N GLN A 273 -25.47 -34.84 -23.12
CA GLN A 273 -24.67 -35.50 -24.15
C GLN A 273 -24.80 -34.79 -25.51
N ARG A 274 -26.00 -34.38 -25.92
CA ARG A 274 -26.23 -33.57 -27.14
C ARG A 274 -25.39 -32.27 -27.13
N VAL A 275 -25.22 -31.66 -25.96
CA VAL A 275 -24.33 -30.50 -25.76
C VAL A 275 -22.85 -30.85 -25.96
N VAL A 276 -22.40 -31.98 -25.42
CA VAL A 276 -21.02 -32.47 -25.66
C VAL A 276 -20.79 -32.76 -27.15
N ASP A 277 -21.78 -33.35 -27.82
CA ASP A 277 -21.71 -33.65 -29.26
C ASP A 277 -21.76 -32.38 -30.13
N SER A 278 -22.49 -31.34 -29.72
CA SER A 278 -22.47 -30.04 -30.42
C SER A 278 -21.13 -29.32 -30.28
N HIS A 279 -20.46 -29.39 -29.11
CA HIS A 279 -19.09 -28.89 -28.94
C HIS A 279 -18.10 -29.62 -29.87
N HIS A 280 -18.15 -30.95 -29.92
CA HIS A 280 -17.31 -31.75 -30.83
C HIS A 280 -17.62 -31.46 -32.31
N LYS A 281 -18.87 -31.15 -32.66
CA LYS A 281 -19.27 -30.76 -34.02
C LYS A 281 -18.76 -29.36 -34.40
N LEU A 282 -18.86 -28.39 -33.48
CA LEU A 282 -18.41 -27.00 -33.70
C LEU A 282 -16.89 -26.92 -33.83
N LEU A 283 -16.13 -27.57 -32.94
CA LEU A 283 -14.68 -27.63 -33.12
C LEU A 283 -14.30 -28.53 -34.31
N GLY A 284 -15.07 -29.59 -34.57
CA GLY A 284 -14.83 -30.52 -35.67
C GLY A 284 -15.00 -29.91 -37.06
N SER A 285 -15.92 -28.95 -37.24
CA SER A 285 -16.05 -28.20 -38.49
C SER A 285 -14.85 -27.29 -38.76
N LEU A 286 -14.24 -26.75 -37.70
CA LEU A 286 -13.10 -25.83 -37.78
C LEU A 286 -11.74 -26.54 -37.89
N LEU A 287 -11.59 -27.73 -37.27
CA LEU A 287 -10.40 -28.60 -37.39
C LEU A 287 -10.49 -29.62 -38.54
N GLY A 288 -11.63 -29.69 -39.24
CA GLY A 288 -11.89 -30.62 -40.34
C GLY A 288 -11.97 -32.10 -39.93
N SER A 289 -12.18 -32.41 -38.65
CA SER A 289 -12.32 -33.78 -38.13
C SER A 289 -12.98 -33.78 -36.75
N SER A 290 -13.99 -34.64 -36.56
CA SER A 290 -14.64 -34.82 -35.25
C SER A 290 -13.75 -35.54 -34.24
N GLU A 291 -12.85 -36.43 -34.68
CA GLU A 291 -11.91 -37.11 -33.79
C GLU A 291 -10.87 -36.13 -33.24
N LYS A 292 -10.25 -35.30 -34.11
CA LYS A 292 -9.36 -34.22 -33.65
C LYS A 292 -10.05 -33.26 -32.67
N ALA A 293 -11.35 -33.03 -32.82
CA ALA A 293 -12.11 -32.20 -31.89
C ALA A 293 -12.32 -32.89 -30.53
N LYS A 294 -12.55 -34.21 -30.50
CA LYS A 294 -12.60 -35.00 -29.26
C LYS A 294 -11.24 -35.07 -28.57
N ASP A 295 -10.16 -35.27 -29.34
CA ASP A 295 -8.78 -35.28 -28.82
C ASP A 295 -8.35 -33.91 -28.27
N ALA A 296 -8.79 -32.82 -28.91
CA ALA A 296 -8.49 -31.47 -28.48
C ALA A 296 -9.32 -31.02 -27.26
N ILE A 297 -10.60 -31.41 -27.17
CA ILE A 297 -11.52 -31.03 -26.09
C ILE A 297 -11.29 -31.91 -24.86
N PHE A 298 -10.51 -31.40 -23.91
CA PHE A 298 -10.28 -32.07 -22.63
C PHE A 298 -11.37 -31.78 -21.58
N HIS A 299 -12.27 -30.82 -21.83
CA HIS A 299 -13.42 -30.55 -20.96
C HIS A 299 -14.58 -29.87 -21.70
N SER A 300 -15.82 -30.24 -21.39
CA SER A 300 -17.05 -29.60 -21.91
C SER A 300 -17.91 -29.03 -20.78
N TYR A 301 -18.16 -27.73 -20.82
CA TYR A 301 -19.08 -27.04 -19.91
C TYR A 301 -20.51 -27.24 -20.39
N LYS A 302 -21.24 -28.15 -19.73
CA LYS A 302 -22.53 -28.65 -20.24
C LYS A 302 -23.77 -28.33 -19.39
N ASN A 303 -23.60 -27.63 -18.26
CA ASN A 303 -24.69 -27.44 -17.28
C ASN A 303 -25.36 -26.04 -17.39
N HIS A 304 -24.59 -24.96 -17.25
CA HIS A 304 -25.13 -23.58 -17.22
C HIS A 304 -24.32 -22.59 -18.07
N ILE A 305 -23.01 -22.82 -18.19
CA ILE A 305 -22.12 -22.16 -19.16
C ILE A 305 -22.06 -23.07 -20.39
N ASN A 306 -22.16 -22.50 -21.59
CA ASN A 306 -22.03 -23.19 -22.87
C ASN A 306 -20.62 -23.02 -23.43
N GLY A 307 -20.01 -24.11 -23.92
CA GLY A 307 -18.65 -24.14 -24.45
C GLY A 307 -17.74 -25.21 -23.83
N PHE A 308 -16.45 -25.13 -24.14
CA PHE A 308 -15.48 -26.20 -23.89
C PHE A 308 -14.07 -25.66 -23.65
N ALA A 309 -13.21 -26.45 -23.01
CA ALA A 309 -11.78 -26.19 -22.95
C ALA A 309 -11.04 -27.15 -23.87
N ALA A 310 -10.18 -26.60 -24.74
CA ALA A 310 -9.48 -27.35 -25.78
C ALA A 310 -8.00 -26.95 -25.91
N ILE A 311 -7.16 -27.85 -26.42
CA ILE A 311 -5.76 -27.59 -26.79
C ILE A 311 -5.69 -27.20 -28.26
N LEU A 312 -5.28 -25.96 -28.55
CA LEU A 312 -5.40 -25.29 -29.86
C LEU A 312 -4.12 -24.51 -30.21
N GLU A 313 -3.83 -24.33 -31.49
CA GLU A 313 -2.88 -23.33 -32.01
C GLU A 313 -3.50 -21.93 -31.97
N GLU A 314 -2.68 -20.89 -31.92
CA GLU A 314 -3.17 -19.50 -31.84
C GLU A 314 -4.03 -19.12 -33.08
N GLU A 315 -3.75 -19.69 -34.25
CA GLU A 315 -4.62 -19.57 -35.43
C GLU A 315 -5.97 -20.28 -35.26
N GLU A 316 -6.00 -21.49 -34.69
CA GLU A 316 -7.23 -22.26 -34.46
C GLU A 316 -8.13 -21.50 -33.45
N ALA A 317 -7.52 -21.01 -32.35
CA ALA A 317 -8.16 -20.15 -31.36
C ALA A 317 -8.66 -18.82 -31.97
N THR A 318 -7.89 -18.20 -32.87
CA THR A 318 -8.27 -16.94 -33.56
C THR A 318 -9.40 -17.14 -34.57
N LYS A 319 -9.48 -18.31 -35.22
CA LYS A 319 -10.59 -18.67 -36.11
C LYS A 319 -11.87 -18.94 -35.31
N LEU A 320 -11.76 -19.65 -34.18
CA LEU A 320 -12.87 -19.84 -33.23
C LEU A 320 -13.39 -18.51 -32.69
N ALA A 321 -12.50 -17.59 -32.30
CA ALA A 321 -12.86 -16.24 -31.80
C ALA A 321 -13.56 -15.33 -32.83
N LYS A 322 -13.73 -15.80 -34.07
CA LYS A 322 -14.47 -15.12 -35.15
C LYS A 322 -15.72 -15.89 -35.60
N HIS A 323 -16.00 -17.06 -35.01
CA HIS A 323 -17.17 -17.85 -35.35
C HIS A 323 -18.44 -17.24 -34.72
N PRO A 324 -19.57 -17.11 -35.44
CA PRO A 324 -20.75 -16.40 -34.92
C PRO A 324 -21.33 -16.98 -33.61
N GLU A 325 -21.19 -18.28 -33.39
CA GLU A 325 -21.64 -18.97 -32.17
C GLU A 325 -20.65 -18.87 -30.99
N VAL A 326 -19.45 -18.32 -31.19
CA VAL A 326 -18.40 -18.23 -30.15
C VAL A 326 -18.38 -16.83 -29.55
N ALA A 327 -18.84 -16.71 -28.31
CA ALA A 327 -18.84 -15.47 -27.53
C ALA A 327 -17.43 -15.04 -27.09
N ALA A 328 -16.53 -15.99 -26.80
CA ALA A 328 -15.13 -15.69 -26.47
C ALA A 328 -14.20 -16.91 -26.64
N VAL A 329 -12.91 -16.66 -26.88
CA VAL A 329 -11.83 -17.65 -26.70
C VAL A 329 -10.76 -17.05 -25.78
N LEU A 330 -10.47 -17.73 -24.68
CA LEU A 330 -9.64 -17.23 -23.59
C LEU A 330 -8.47 -18.19 -23.30
N PRO A 331 -7.19 -17.76 -23.37
CA PRO A 331 -6.07 -18.62 -23.05
C PRO A 331 -6.05 -18.99 -21.56
N ASN A 332 -5.91 -20.29 -21.27
CA ASN A 332 -5.80 -20.85 -19.93
C ASN A 332 -4.51 -20.36 -19.26
N LYS A 333 -4.61 -19.75 -18.07
CA LYS A 333 -3.48 -19.10 -17.38
C LYS A 333 -3.55 -19.36 -15.88
N ALA A 334 -2.50 -19.97 -15.34
CA ALA A 334 -2.28 -20.11 -13.90
C ALA A 334 -2.33 -18.74 -13.18
N LYS A 335 -2.67 -18.76 -11.89
CA LYS A 335 -2.83 -17.58 -11.02
C LYS A 335 -2.30 -17.87 -9.61
N GLU A 336 -1.71 -16.86 -8.99
CA GLU A 336 -1.21 -16.88 -7.62
C GLU A 336 -2.21 -16.20 -6.65
N LEU A 337 -2.03 -16.41 -5.33
CA LEU A 337 -3.06 -16.19 -4.31
C LEU A 337 -2.52 -15.45 -3.07
N HIS A 338 -2.51 -14.11 -3.08
CA HIS A 338 -2.06 -13.25 -1.95
C HIS A 338 -3.23 -12.73 -1.12
N THR A 339 -3.05 -12.26 0.13
CA THR A 339 -4.18 -11.69 0.93
C THR A 339 -4.10 -10.21 1.29
N THR A 340 -4.46 -9.30 0.37
CA THR A 340 -3.77 -9.28 -0.93
C THR A 340 -2.38 -8.66 -0.81
N HIS A 341 -2.00 -8.22 0.40
CA HIS A 341 -0.64 -7.77 0.71
C HIS A 341 -0.29 -7.68 2.22
N SER A 342 -1.20 -7.32 3.13
CA SER A 342 -0.82 -6.88 4.50
C SER A 342 -0.04 -7.92 5.33
N TRP A 343 -0.40 -9.19 5.24
CA TRP A 343 0.31 -10.28 5.94
C TRP A 343 1.62 -10.72 5.25
N GLU A 344 1.75 -10.46 3.95
CA GLU A 344 2.98 -10.69 3.19
C GLU A 344 4.00 -9.57 3.45
N PHE A 345 3.51 -8.32 3.52
CA PHE A 345 4.25 -7.15 3.99
C PHE A 345 4.82 -7.35 5.40
N MET A 346 4.05 -7.96 6.33
CA MET A 346 4.54 -8.36 7.66
C MET A 346 5.31 -9.71 7.68
N HIS A 347 5.59 -10.30 6.51
CA HIS A 347 6.43 -11.48 6.30
C HIS A 347 5.92 -12.80 6.89
N LEU A 348 4.60 -12.98 7.04
CA LEU A 348 4.01 -14.30 7.37
C LEU A 348 3.97 -15.23 6.13
N GLU A 349 4.04 -14.66 4.93
CA GLU A 349 4.23 -15.36 3.65
C GLU A 349 5.10 -14.54 2.70
N LYS A 350 5.40 -15.10 1.52
CA LYS A 350 6.05 -14.41 0.40
C LYS A 350 5.53 -14.99 -0.92
N ASN A 351 5.04 -14.16 -1.81
CA ASN A 351 4.30 -14.53 -3.02
C ASN A 351 3.19 -15.57 -2.73
N GLY A 352 2.42 -15.35 -1.65
CA GLY A 352 1.42 -16.33 -1.15
C GLY A 352 1.98 -17.64 -0.57
N VAL A 353 3.30 -17.86 -0.56
CA VAL A 353 3.93 -19.06 0.01
C VAL A 353 4.25 -18.86 1.49
N VAL A 354 3.56 -19.62 2.35
CA VAL A 354 3.84 -19.64 3.80
C VAL A 354 5.11 -20.44 4.06
N LEU A 355 6.20 -19.76 4.47
CA LEU A 355 7.54 -20.36 4.66
C LEU A 355 7.63 -21.20 5.97
N PRO A 356 8.55 -22.18 6.08
CA PRO A 356 8.68 -23.07 7.24
C PRO A 356 8.79 -22.36 8.61
N PHE A 357 9.51 -21.24 8.65
CA PHE A 357 9.76 -20.45 9.85
C PHE A 357 8.66 -19.40 10.15
N SER A 358 7.65 -19.28 9.30
CA SER A 358 6.56 -18.31 9.46
C SER A 358 5.83 -18.48 10.81
N PRO A 359 5.44 -17.37 11.48
CA PRO A 359 4.54 -17.39 12.63
C PRO A 359 3.33 -18.31 12.41
N TRP A 360 2.72 -18.28 11.22
CA TRP A 360 1.58 -19.14 10.90
C TRP A 360 1.90 -20.63 11.00
N ARG A 361 3.02 -21.12 10.46
CA ARG A 361 3.35 -22.54 10.56
C ARG A 361 3.68 -22.94 12.00
N LYS A 362 4.51 -22.16 12.71
CA LYS A 362 4.88 -22.46 14.10
C LYS A 362 3.66 -22.48 15.03
N ALA A 363 2.80 -21.48 14.93
CA ALA A 363 1.59 -21.33 15.74
C ALA A 363 0.35 -22.09 15.20
N ARG A 364 0.53 -23.04 14.26
CA ARG A 364 -0.55 -23.84 13.65
C ARG A 364 -1.71 -22.98 13.10
N PHE A 365 -1.40 -21.79 12.57
CA PHE A 365 -2.31 -20.77 12.04
C PHE A 365 -3.31 -20.21 13.07
N GLY A 366 -2.97 -20.25 14.36
CA GLY A 366 -3.87 -19.86 15.45
C GLY A 366 -4.93 -20.92 15.79
N ARG A 367 -4.71 -22.17 15.37
CA ARG A 367 -5.67 -23.27 15.55
C ARG A 367 -6.14 -23.39 17.00
N ASP A 368 -7.45 -23.39 17.16
CA ASP A 368 -8.18 -23.64 18.42
C ASP A 368 -7.93 -22.61 19.53
N VAL A 369 -7.42 -21.43 19.16
CA VAL A 369 -7.54 -20.16 19.89
C VAL A 369 -8.84 -19.47 19.48
N ILE A 370 -9.46 -18.74 20.40
CA ILE A 370 -10.74 -18.05 20.27
C ILE A 370 -10.49 -16.54 20.34
N ILE A 371 -10.67 -15.85 19.21
CA ILE A 371 -10.51 -14.38 19.10
C ILE A 371 -11.89 -13.74 19.01
N ALA A 372 -12.17 -12.78 19.87
CA ALA A 372 -13.43 -12.05 19.87
C ALA A 372 -13.25 -10.56 19.58
N ASN A 373 -14.24 -9.94 18.94
CA ASN A 373 -14.37 -8.48 18.88
C ASN A 373 -15.61 -7.98 19.64
N LEU A 374 -15.47 -6.79 20.22
CA LEU A 374 -16.57 -5.95 20.69
C LEU A 374 -16.71 -4.83 19.68
N ASP A 375 -17.80 -4.85 18.90
CA ASP A 375 -17.96 -4.04 17.69
C ASP A 375 -19.46 -3.90 17.30
N THR A 376 -19.73 -3.64 16.03
CA THR A 376 -21.04 -3.43 15.38
C THR A 376 -21.76 -4.73 14.95
N GLY A 377 -21.15 -5.89 15.22
CA GLY A 377 -21.70 -7.21 14.91
C GLY A 377 -20.87 -8.02 13.91
N VAL A 378 -21.49 -9.01 13.26
CA VAL A 378 -20.87 -9.82 12.20
C VAL A 378 -21.83 -10.12 11.04
N TRP A 379 -21.30 -10.25 9.83
CA TRP A 379 -22.01 -10.74 8.64
C TRP A 379 -21.64 -12.21 8.35
N PRO A 380 -22.41 -13.20 8.86
CA PRO A 380 -21.99 -14.61 8.88
C PRO A 380 -21.88 -15.27 7.52
N GLU A 381 -22.59 -14.79 6.50
CA GLU A 381 -22.55 -15.31 5.13
C GLU A 381 -21.23 -14.95 4.40
N SER A 382 -20.37 -14.12 5.02
CA SER A 382 -19.03 -13.89 4.49
C SER A 382 -18.21 -15.18 4.48
N LYS A 383 -17.60 -15.47 3.33
CA LYS A 383 -16.69 -16.62 3.15
C LYS A 383 -15.52 -16.60 4.14
N SER A 384 -15.15 -15.44 4.69
CA SER A 384 -14.12 -15.32 5.73
C SER A 384 -14.54 -15.91 7.08
N PHE A 385 -15.82 -16.24 7.28
CA PHE A 385 -16.34 -17.01 8.41
C PHE A 385 -16.80 -18.42 8.02
N GLY A 386 -16.41 -18.89 6.82
CA GLY A 386 -16.59 -20.27 6.40
C GLY A 386 -15.62 -21.23 7.11
N GLU A 387 -16.04 -22.48 7.30
CA GLU A 387 -15.30 -23.52 8.02
C GLU A 387 -14.09 -24.10 7.26
N GLN A 388 -13.80 -23.63 6.04
CA GLN A 388 -12.80 -24.24 5.16
C GLN A 388 -11.40 -24.23 5.79
N GLY A 389 -10.86 -25.43 6.05
CA GLY A 389 -9.55 -25.62 6.67
C GLY A 389 -9.55 -25.63 8.22
N ILE A 390 -10.71 -25.48 8.86
CA ILE A 390 -10.91 -25.70 10.31
C ILE A 390 -10.99 -27.21 10.59
N VAL A 391 -10.39 -27.67 11.69
CA VAL A 391 -10.19 -29.10 11.99
C VAL A 391 -10.65 -29.42 13.41
N GLY A 392 -11.55 -30.40 13.54
CA GLY A 392 -12.20 -30.76 14.81
C GLY A 392 -13.51 -29.99 15.06
N GLY A 393 -14.20 -30.35 16.16
CA GLY A 393 -15.36 -29.64 16.68
C GLY A 393 -15.00 -28.29 17.31
N VAL A 394 -15.95 -27.61 17.95
CA VAL A 394 -15.68 -26.41 18.76
C VAL A 394 -14.87 -26.80 20.01
N PRO A 395 -13.88 -26.01 20.50
CA PRO A 395 -13.11 -26.36 21.69
C PRO A 395 -14.00 -26.50 22.94
N SER A 396 -13.87 -27.59 23.69
CA SER A 396 -14.73 -27.90 24.84
C SER A 396 -14.63 -26.94 26.03
N ARG A 397 -13.66 -26.01 26.04
CA ARG A 397 -13.57 -24.91 27.03
C ARG A 397 -14.53 -23.75 26.74
N TRP A 398 -15.09 -23.69 25.53
CA TRP A 398 -16.00 -22.64 25.09
C TRP A 398 -17.38 -22.81 25.72
N LYS A 399 -17.91 -21.75 26.34
CA LYS A 399 -19.26 -21.73 26.93
C LYS A 399 -20.24 -20.81 26.19
N GLY A 400 -19.76 -20.05 25.22
CA GLY A 400 -20.59 -19.18 24.39
C GLY A 400 -21.35 -19.92 23.30
N GLY A 401 -22.01 -19.15 22.45
CA GLY A 401 -22.81 -19.66 21.33
C GLY A 401 -23.49 -18.51 20.59
N CYS A 402 -24.35 -18.86 19.64
CA CYS A 402 -25.24 -17.91 18.98
C CYS A 402 -26.63 -18.03 19.60
N MET A 403 -27.15 -16.94 20.16
CA MET A 403 -28.40 -16.97 20.95
C MET A 403 -29.60 -16.30 20.26
N ASP A 404 -29.36 -15.63 19.13
CA ASP A 404 -30.37 -14.92 18.35
C ASP A 404 -31.43 -15.89 17.80
N LYS A 405 -32.71 -15.62 18.08
CA LYS A 405 -33.88 -16.40 17.59
C LYS A 405 -34.75 -15.60 16.61
N THR A 406 -34.19 -14.57 15.99
CA THR A 406 -34.85 -13.67 15.04
C THR A 406 -34.63 -14.12 13.58
N PRO A 407 -35.40 -13.64 12.59
CA PRO A 407 -35.13 -13.93 11.17
C PRO A 407 -33.73 -13.49 10.74
N ASP A 408 -33.25 -12.37 11.31
CA ASP A 408 -31.91 -11.82 11.09
C ASP A 408 -30.81 -12.50 11.93
N ALA A 409 -31.09 -13.60 12.61
CA ALA A 409 -30.14 -14.28 13.49
C ALA A 409 -28.81 -14.59 12.79
N VAL A 410 -27.75 -14.65 13.60
CA VAL A 410 -26.42 -15.05 13.18
C VAL A 410 -26.23 -16.54 13.46
N PRO A 411 -26.24 -17.44 12.45
CA PRO A 411 -26.00 -18.86 12.67
C PRO A 411 -24.53 -19.13 13.02
N CYS A 412 -24.31 -19.87 14.11
CA CYS A 412 -22.99 -20.35 14.49
C CYS A 412 -22.54 -21.52 13.60
N ASN A 413 -21.24 -21.63 13.40
CA ASN A 413 -20.57 -22.77 12.78
C ASN A 413 -19.23 -23.04 13.49
N ARG A 414 -18.41 -23.98 13.02
CA ARG A 414 -17.11 -24.29 13.66
C ARG A 414 -16.06 -23.19 13.51
N LYS A 415 -16.30 -22.17 12.69
CA LYS A 415 -15.45 -20.98 12.53
C LYS A 415 -15.94 -19.83 13.40
N LEU A 416 -17.18 -19.38 13.18
CA LEU A 416 -17.90 -18.39 13.99
C LEU A 416 -18.67 -19.13 15.09
N ILE A 417 -18.06 -19.25 16.27
CA ILE A 417 -18.54 -20.09 17.37
C ILE A 417 -19.40 -19.33 18.40
N GLY A 418 -19.52 -18.01 18.27
CA GLY A 418 -20.37 -17.17 19.11
C GLY A 418 -20.86 -15.91 18.42
N ALA A 419 -22.10 -15.54 18.71
CA ALA A 419 -22.70 -14.29 18.31
C ALA A 419 -23.73 -13.86 19.37
N LYS A 420 -23.47 -12.73 20.03
CA LYS A 420 -24.34 -12.13 21.06
C LYS A 420 -24.38 -10.61 20.86
N TYR A 421 -25.48 -9.97 21.22
CA TYR A 421 -25.64 -8.51 21.18
C TYR A 421 -26.11 -7.96 22.53
N PHE A 422 -25.77 -6.70 22.80
CA PHE A 422 -26.09 -5.98 24.03
C PHE A 422 -26.56 -4.58 23.64
N ASN A 423 -27.74 -4.17 24.10
CA ASN A 423 -28.36 -2.89 23.75
C ASN A 423 -29.16 -2.26 24.89
N GLN A 424 -28.94 -2.68 26.14
CA GLN A 424 -29.62 -2.08 27.28
C GLN A 424 -29.12 -0.65 27.53
N GLY A 425 -27.85 -0.36 27.23
CA GLY A 425 -27.31 1.00 27.20
C GLY A 425 -28.00 1.89 26.17
N LEU A 426 -28.10 1.43 24.92
CA LEU A 426 -28.88 2.11 23.87
C LEU A 426 -30.35 2.32 24.26
N ILE A 427 -31.03 1.28 24.75
CA ILE A 427 -32.45 1.34 25.13
C ILE A 427 -32.66 2.33 26.29
N ALA A 428 -31.75 2.38 27.26
CA ALA A 428 -31.79 3.36 28.35
C ALA A 428 -31.56 4.80 27.83
N TYR A 429 -30.58 4.98 26.93
CA TYR A 429 -30.28 6.26 26.30
C TYR A 429 -31.48 6.83 25.53
N LEU A 430 -32.11 6.03 24.68
CA LEU A 430 -33.27 6.48 23.89
C LEU A 430 -34.46 6.85 24.78
N LYS A 431 -34.72 6.06 25.84
CA LYS A 431 -35.77 6.37 26.83
C LYS A 431 -35.49 7.67 27.58
N SER A 432 -34.25 7.94 28.00
CA SER A 432 -33.92 9.17 28.76
C SER A 432 -33.93 10.44 27.90
N HIS A 433 -33.90 10.31 26.57
CA HIS A 433 -33.95 11.42 25.62
C HIS A 433 -35.31 11.56 24.91
N ASN A 434 -36.35 10.85 25.36
CA ASN A 434 -37.69 10.79 24.74
C ASN A 434 -37.70 10.34 23.27
N LEU A 435 -36.74 9.51 22.86
CA LEU A 435 -36.58 8.96 21.51
C LEU A 435 -37.17 7.54 21.43
N THR A 436 -38.36 7.32 22.00
CA THR A 436 -38.95 5.98 22.13
C THR A 436 -39.37 5.37 20.80
N ASP A 437 -39.73 6.18 19.81
CA ASP A 437 -40.19 5.67 18.51
C ASP A 437 -39.04 5.02 17.71
N GLU A 438 -37.80 5.51 17.92
CA GLU A 438 -36.56 4.97 17.37
C GLU A 438 -36.27 3.53 17.84
N LEU A 439 -36.84 3.10 18.99
CA LEU A 439 -36.73 1.72 19.47
C LEU A 439 -37.30 0.71 18.45
N SER A 440 -38.28 1.12 17.63
CA SER A 440 -38.85 0.29 16.56
C SER A 440 -37.90 0.02 15.40
N LEU A 441 -36.83 0.83 15.25
CA LEU A 441 -35.84 0.71 14.18
C LEU A 441 -34.63 -0.17 14.59
N ILE A 442 -34.55 -0.59 15.86
CA ILE A 442 -33.46 -1.43 16.37
C ILE A 442 -33.68 -2.89 15.97
N VAL A 443 -32.93 -3.35 14.96
CA VAL A 443 -32.89 -4.77 14.61
C VAL A 443 -32.12 -5.56 15.67
N ASN A 444 -32.86 -6.18 16.59
CA ASN A 444 -32.38 -7.07 17.65
C ASN A 444 -31.74 -8.36 17.10
N SER A 445 -30.50 -8.23 16.65
CA SER A 445 -29.64 -9.31 16.15
C SER A 445 -28.17 -8.89 16.24
N THR A 446 -27.27 -9.86 16.38
CA THR A 446 -25.81 -9.70 16.27
C THR A 446 -25.36 -9.37 14.82
N ARG A 447 -26.28 -9.39 13.85
CA ARG A 447 -26.01 -9.07 12.44
C ARG A 447 -25.47 -7.66 12.26
N ASP A 448 -24.44 -7.54 11.43
CA ASP A 448 -23.72 -6.30 11.15
C ASP A 448 -24.42 -5.44 10.08
N TYR A 449 -24.97 -4.31 10.50
CA TYR A 449 -25.58 -3.30 9.62
C TYR A 449 -24.69 -2.04 9.45
N VAL A 450 -23.40 -2.15 9.75
CA VAL A 450 -22.39 -1.08 9.56
C VAL A 450 -21.21 -1.56 8.70
N GLY A 451 -20.94 -2.87 8.69
CA GLY A 451 -19.83 -3.53 8.04
C GLY A 451 -18.49 -3.42 8.76
N HIS A 452 -18.42 -2.73 9.92
CA HIS A 452 -17.17 -2.51 10.64
C HIS A 452 -16.74 -3.78 11.41
N GLY A 453 -17.63 -4.41 12.16
CA GLY A 453 -17.33 -5.62 12.94
C GLY A 453 -17.01 -6.82 12.06
N THR A 454 -17.64 -6.91 10.89
CA THR A 454 -17.28 -7.85 9.83
C THR A 454 -15.84 -7.65 9.34
N HIS A 455 -15.43 -6.39 9.15
CA HIS A 455 -14.09 -6.02 8.68
C HIS A 455 -13.02 -6.29 9.75
N THR A 456 -13.28 -5.93 11.00
CA THR A 456 -12.33 -6.12 12.11
C THR A 456 -12.16 -7.59 12.45
N LEU A 457 -13.25 -8.36 12.60
CA LEU A 457 -13.18 -9.79 12.94
C LEU A 457 -12.57 -10.64 11.82
N SER A 458 -12.85 -10.33 10.55
CA SER A 458 -12.21 -11.01 9.42
C SER A 458 -10.73 -10.63 9.24
N THR A 459 -10.33 -9.41 9.64
CA THR A 459 -8.90 -9.03 9.73
C THR A 459 -8.19 -9.79 10.85
N ALA A 460 -8.79 -9.95 12.04
CA ALA A 460 -8.15 -10.68 13.13
C ALA A 460 -8.07 -12.20 12.87
N GLY A 461 -9.20 -12.80 12.45
CA GLY A 461 -9.36 -14.25 12.43
C GLY A 461 -10.03 -14.81 11.18
N GLY A 462 -10.14 -14.09 10.06
CA GLY A 462 -10.81 -14.59 8.85
C GLY A 462 -10.14 -15.81 8.21
N SER A 463 -10.94 -16.77 7.75
CA SER A 463 -10.55 -17.89 6.87
C SER A 463 -10.00 -17.38 5.51
N TYR A 464 -9.27 -18.22 4.78
CA TYR A 464 -8.75 -17.93 3.44
C TYR A 464 -9.88 -17.87 2.40
N VAL A 465 -9.94 -16.83 1.55
CA VAL A 465 -10.98 -16.67 0.52
C VAL A 465 -10.41 -16.17 -0.80
N SER A 466 -10.17 -17.07 -1.77
CA SER A 466 -9.64 -16.74 -3.10
C SER A 466 -10.58 -15.89 -3.97
N GLY A 467 -9.99 -15.10 -4.87
CA GLY A 467 -10.71 -14.28 -5.86
C GLY A 467 -11.21 -12.92 -5.37
N VAL A 468 -10.92 -12.54 -4.12
CA VAL A 468 -11.32 -11.25 -3.52
C VAL A 468 -10.65 -10.06 -4.22
N SER A 469 -11.43 -9.01 -4.47
CA SER A 469 -10.94 -7.69 -4.88
C SER A 469 -11.95 -6.61 -4.49
N VAL A 470 -11.54 -5.33 -4.54
CA VAL A 470 -12.45 -4.18 -4.37
C VAL A 470 -12.60 -3.52 -5.74
N PHE A 471 -13.72 -3.78 -6.42
CA PHE A 471 -13.98 -3.35 -7.80
C PHE A 471 -12.84 -3.68 -8.79
N GLY A 472 -12.23 -4.87 -8.65
CA GLY A 472 -11.10 -5.31 -9.48
C GLY A 472 -9.74 -4.74 -9.06
N SER A 473 -9.69 -3.81 -8.09
CA SER A 473 -8.44 -3.34 -7.48
C SER A 473 -8.03 -4.23 -6.31
N GLY A 474 -6.73 -4.50 -6.18
CA GLY A 474 -6.17 -5.33 -5.12
C GLY A 474 -6.76 -6.75 -5.14
N ILE A 475 -6.47 -7.51 -6.19
CA ILE A 475 -6.98 -8.88 -6.38
C ILE A 475 -6.16 -9.87 -5.53
N GLY A 476 -6.83 -10.82 -4.88
CA GLY A 476 -6.21 -11.80 -3.99
C GLY A 476 -7.19 -12.72 -3.27
N THR A 477 -6.93 -13.01 -2.00
CA THR A 477 -7.32 -14.27 -1.31
C THR A 477 -7.73 -14.08 0.17
N ALA A 478 -8.15 -12.86 0.55
CA ALA A 478 -8.34 -12.33 1.92
C ALA A 478 -8.41 -13.36 3.09
N LYS A 479 -7.56 -13.15 4.11
CA LYS A 479 -7.49 -13.94 5.36
C LYS A 479 -7.06 -13.05 6.53
N GLY A 480 -7.33 -13.50 7.76
CA GLY A 480 -6.92 -12.82 8.98
C GLY A 480 -5.55 -13.24 9.52
N GLY A 481 -5.15 -12.66 10.65
CA GLY A 481 -3.86 -12.94 11.29
C GLY A 481 -3.76 -14.32 11.93
N SER A 482 -4.89 -14.88 12.40
CA SER A 482 -5.01 -16.28 12.80
C SER A 482 -6.09 -17.00 11.97
N PRO A 483 -5.79 -17.44 10.73
CA PRO A 483 -6.80 -18.01 9.84
C PRO A 483 -7.51 -19.27 10.36
N LYS A 484 -6.92 -20.00 11.31
CA LYS A 484 -7.50 -21.20 11.93
C LYS A 484 -7.97 -21.00 13.37
N ALA A 485 -7.91 -19.77 13.89
CA ALA A 485 -8.62 -19.42 15.11
C ALA A 485 -10.13 -19.59 14.91
N ARG A 486 -10.83 -19.84 16.02
CA ARG A 486 -12.26 -19.66 16.15
C ARG A 486 -12.53 -18.18 16.39
N VAL A 487 -13.67 -17.68 15.94
CA VAL A 487 -14.08 -16.28 16.13
C VAL A 487 -15.43 -16.18 16.83
N ALA A 488 -15.61 -15.13 17.61
CA ALA A 488 -16.89 -14.77 18.23
C ALA A 488 -17.14 -13.26 18.10
N ALA A 489 -18.40 -12.88 17.93
CA ALA A 489 -18.80 -11.48 17.78
C ALA A 489 -19.69 -11.03 18.94
N TYR A 490 -19.31 -9.94 19.60
CA TYR A 490 -20.09 -9.29 20.65
C TYR A 490 -20.49 -7.90 20.14
N LYS A 491 -21.78 -7.74 19.81
CA LYS A 491 -22.31 -6.48 19.26
C LYS A 491 -22.68 -5.53 20.39
N VAL A 492 -21.84 -4.51 20.58
CA VAL A 492 -21.95 -3.47 21.62
C VAL A 492 -22.13 -2.07 21.02
N CYS A 493 -21.99 -1.96 19.70
CA CYS A 493 -22.10 -0.71 18.93
C CYS A 493 -23.30 -0.77 17.98
N TRP A 494 -24.03 0.34 17.89
CA TRP A 494 -25.32 0.40 17.19
C TRP A 494 -25.42 1.62 16.27
N PRO A 495 -26.02 1.48 15.07
CA PRO A 495 -26.39 2.64 14.27
C PRO A 495 -27.50 3.41 14.98
N PHE A 496 -27.30 4.71 15.17
CA PHE A 496 -28.32 5.64 15.68
C PHE A 496 -28.10 7.01 15.02
N HIS A 497 -29.01 7.36 14.10
CA HIS A 497 -28.82 8.45 13.13
C HIS A 497 -27.43 8.41 12.45
N ASN A 498 -26.95 9.53 11.93
CA ASN A 498 -25.62 9.64 11.30
C ASN A 498 -24.45 9.60 12.31
N SER A 499 -24.71 9.19 13.56
CA SER A 499 -23.83 9.34 14.72
C SER A 499 -23.91 8.15 15.70
N GLY A 500 -24.12 6.94 15.18
CA GLY A 500 -24.25 5.72 15.99
C GLY A 500 -23.02 5.44 16.88
N GLY A 501 -23.26 4.90 18.07
CA GLY A 501 -22.27 4.77 19.14
C GLY A 501 -22.22 3.38 19.78
N CYS A 502 -21.25 3.22 20.69
CA CYS A 502 -21.13 2.07 21.58
C CYS A 502 -21.34 2.59 23.00
N TYR A 503 -22.30 2.03 23.75
CA TYR A 503 -22.66 2.53 25.08
C TYR A 503 -21.92 1.74 26.16
N ASP A 504 -21.44 2.41 27.20
CA ASP A 504 -20.60 1.81 28.23
C ASP A 504 -21.20 0.56 28.89
N ILE A 505 -22.51 0.57 29.16
CA ILE A 505 -23.26 -0.58 29.69
C ILE A 505 -23.12 -1.79 28.74
N ASP A 506 -23.39 -1.57 27.45
CA ASP A 506 -23.35 -2.62 26.42
C ASP A 506 -21.90 -3.11 26.18
N VAL A 507 -20.90 -2.22 26.33
CA VAL A 507 -19.47 -2.56 26.25
C VAL A 507 -19.03 -3.41 27.44
N VAL A 508 -19.45 -3.08 28.67
CA VAL A 508 -19.13 -3.83 29.89
C VAL A 508 -19.82 -5.20 29.88
N ASP A 509 -21.09 -5.28 29.50
CA ASP A 509 -21.80 -6.56 29.32
C ASP A 509 -21.09 -7.45 28.28
N GLY A 510 -20.63 -6.86 27.17
CA GLY A 510 -19.83 -7.55 26.15
C GLY A 510 -18.48 -8.07 26.66
N PHE A 511 -17.84 -7.35 27.59
CA PHE A 511 -16.61 -7.79 28.25
C PHE A 511 -16.87 -8.97 29.19
N ASP A 512 -17.82 -8.82 30.13
CA ASP A 512 -18.13 -9.87 31.11
C ASP A 512 -18.57 -11.15 30.41
N GLN A 513 -19.47 -11.04 29.43
CA GLN A 513 -19.94 -12.20 28.69
C GLN A 513 -18.81 -12.90 27.92
N ALA A 514 -17.86 -12.16 27.34
CA ALA A 514 -16.71 -12.75 26.66
C ALA A 514 -15.72 -13.42 27.62
N ILE A 515 -15.50 -12.84 28.81
CA ILE A 515 -14.71 -13.43 29.89
C ILE A 515 -15.38 -14.74 30.38
N HIS A 516 -16.70 -14.73 30.58
CA HIS A 516 -17.48 -15.91 30.94
C HIS A 516 -17.35 -17.04 29.90
N ASP A 517 -17.53 -16.70 28.62
CA ASP A 517 -17.58 -17.65 27.50
C ASP A 517 -16.22 -18.32 27.22
N GLY A 518 -15.13 -17.71 27.68
CA GLY A 518 -13.78 -18.27 27.63
C GLY A 518 -12.99 -17.91 26.37
N VAL A 519 -13.06 -16.64 25.93
CA VAL A 519 -12.23 -16.13 24.83
C VAL A 519 -10.75 -16.10 25.23
N ASP A 520 -9.85 -16.33 24.27
CA ASP A 520 -8.39 -16.26 24.52
C ASP A 520 -7.79 -14.89 24.18
N VAL A 521 -8.49 -14.07 23.36
CA VAL A 521 -8.05 -12.74 22.89
C VAL A 521 -9.26 -11.82 22.70
N LEU A 522 -9.18 -10.58 23.18
CA LEU A 522 -10.16 -9.52 22.94
C LEU A 522 -9.61 -8.44 22.02
N SER A 523 -10.39 -8.06 21.01
CA SER A 523 -10.01 -7.12 19.94
C SER A 523 -11.02 -5.98 19.84
N LEU A 524 -10.72 -4.84 20.47
CA LEU A 524 -11.60 -3.66 20.52
C LEU A 524 -11.16 -2.63 19.48
N SER A 525 -12.06 -2.30 18.56
CA SER A 525 -11.82 -1.29 17.52
C SER A 525 -12.62 0.00 17.79
N ILE A 526 -12.77 0.30 19.08
CA ILE A 526 -13.61 1.31 19.70
C ILE A 526 -12.81 2.09 20.76
N GLY A 527 -13.33 3.21 21.25
CA GLY A 527 -12.71 3.97 22.34
C GLY A 527 -13.30 5.38 22.49
N SER A 528 -13.29 5.86 23.73
CA SER A 528 -13.67 7.22 24.16
C SER A 528 -12.45 8.16 24.20
N PRO A 529 -12.63 9.49 24.38
CA PRO A 529 -11.55 10.37 24.83
C PRO A 529 -10.93 9.85 26.15
N PRO A 530 -9.62 10.08 26.40
CA PRO A 530 -8.96 9.58 27.60
C PRO A 530 -9.55 10.18 28.90
N ALA A 531 -9.82 9.31 29.87
CA ALA A 531 -10.27 9.64 31.22
C ALA A 531 -9.40 8.91 32.28
N GLU A 532 -9.51 9.31 33.54
CA GLU A 532 -8.86 8.60 34.66
C GLU A 532 -9.25 7.12 34.67
N TYR A 533 -8.31 6.22 34.96
CA TYR A 533 -8.54 4.79 34.72
C TYR A 533 -9.72 4.21 35.51
N TYR A 534 -10.03 4.76 36.69
CA TYR A 534 -11.17 4.34 37.53
C TYR A 534 -12.53 4.87 37.05
N ASP A 535 -12.54 5.67 35.99
CA ASP A 535 -13.72 6.28 35.34
C ASP A 535 -13.84 5.82 33.85
N ASP A 536 -12.76 5.24 33.29
CA ASP A 536 -12.73 4.59 31.98
C ASP A 536 -13.21 3.12 32.08
N THR A 537 -14.40 2.85 31.54
CA THR A 537 -15.07 1.54 31.56
C THR A 537 -14.30 0.48 30.79
N ILE A 538 -13.60 0.86 29.70
CA ILE A 538 -12.75 -0.03 28.92
C ILE A 538 -11.48 -0.33 29.71
N ALA A 539 -10.90 0.64 30.43
CA ALA A 539 -9.78 0.41 31.33
C ALA A 539 -10.16 -0.58 32.45
N ILE A 540 -11.30 -0.39 33.11
CA ILE A 540 -11.81 -1.28 34.17
C ILE A 540 -12.05 -2.70 33.62
N ALA A 541 -12.89 -2.85 32.61
CA ALA A 541 -13.30 -4.16 32.10
C ALA A 541 -12.13 -4.92 31.44
N SER A 542 -11.22 -4.20 30.78
CA SER A 542 -9.97 -4.82 30.28
C SER A 542 -9.05 -5.26 31.40
N PHE A 543 -8.99 -4.58 32.55
CA PHE A 543 -8.20 -5.07 33.68
C PHE A 543 -8.74 -6.39 34.22
N LEU A 544 -10.06 -6.55 34.29
CA LEU A 544 -10.70 -7.80 34.70
C LEU A 544 -10.41 -8.94 33.71
N ALA A 545 -10.42 -8.68 32.39
CA ALA A 545 -9.98 -9.64 31.39
C ALA A 545 -8.49 -10.04 31.57
N ILE A 546 -7.62 -9.06 31.86
CA ILE A 546 -6.19 -9.27 32.10
C ILE A 546 -5.96 -10.10 33.38
N LYS A 547 -6.73 -9.88 34.46
CA LYS A 547 -6.75 -10.74 35.67
C LYS A 547 -7.11 -12.21 35.35
N LYS A 548 -7.86 -12.47 34.28
CA LYS A 548 -8.18 -13.82 33.78
C LYS A 548 -7.21 -14.35 32.72
N GLY A 549 -6.12 -13.62 32.44
CA GLY A 549 -5.08 -14.03 31.48
C GLY A 549 -5.41 -13.77 30.00
N ILE A 550 -6.47 -12.99 29.73
CA ILE A 550 -6.97 -12.65 28.40
C ILE A 550 -6.34 -11.32 27.95
N PRO A 551 -5.44 -11.30 26.94
CA PRO A 551 -4.94 -10.06 26.36
C PRO A 551 -6.04 -9.27 25.65
N VAL A 552 -6.08 -7.96 25.95
CA VAL A 552 -6.99 -6.99 25.33
C VAL A 552 -6.18 -6.05 24.43
N VAL A 553 -6.56 -6.00 23.16
CA VAL A 553 -5.96 -5.15 22.13
C VAL A 553 -6.95 -4.07 21.74
N CYS A 554 -6.52 -2.80 21.75
CA CYS A 554 -7.38 -1.66 21.42
C CYS A 554 -6.76 -0.76 20.34
N SER A 555 -7.62 -0.17 19.50
CA SER A 555 -7.23 0.92 18.59
C SER A 555 -6.85 2.20 19.32
N ALA A 556 -5.77 2.88 18.91
CA ALA A 556 -5.30 4.11 19.56
C ALA A 556 -6.19 5.35 19.33
N GLY A 557 -7.10 5.32 18.35
CA GLY A 557 -7.92 6.47 17.93
C GLY A 557 -7.53 7.01 16.55
N ASN A 558 -8.40 7.84 15.96
CA ASN A 558 -8.25 8.39 14.61
C ASN A 558 -8.17 9.94 14.60
N SER A 559 -7.73 10.52 15.73
CA SER A 559 -7.75 11.97 16.01
C SER A 559 -6.38 12.66 15.84
N GLY A 560 -5.42 11.98 15.21
CA GLY A 560 -4.17 12.60 14.76
C GLY A 560 -4.40 13.61 13.62
N PRO A 561 -3.46 14.55 13.37
CA PRO A 561 -2.05 14.50 13.80
C PRO A 561 -1.72 15.24 15.10
N SER A 562 -2.70 15.73 15.85
CA SER A 562 -2.47 16.36 17.16
C SER A 562 -1.75 15.41 18.12
N MET A 563 -0.82 15.93 18.93
CA MET A 563 -0.29 15.23 20.11
C MET A 563 -1.41 15.05 21.15
N ALA A 564 -1.18 14.19 22.16
CA ALA A 564 -2.13 13.93 23.26
C ALA A 564 -3.54 13.48 22.80
N SER A 565 -3.63 12.83 21.63
CA SER A 565 -4.89 12.45 20.97
C SER A 565 -5.24 10.96 21.12
N ALA A 566 -4.44 10.19 21.87
CA ALA A 566 -4.60 8.76 22.06
C ALA A 566 -5.69 8.39 23.08
N SER A 567 -6.55 7.47 22.65
CA SER A 567 -7.54 6.74 23.46
C SER A 567 -6.99 5.40 23.96
N ASN A 568 -7.73 4.70 24.81
CA ASN A 568 -7.39 3.36 25.32
C ASN A 568 -5.98 3.32 25.96
N ILE A 569 -5.68 4.31 26.80
CA ILE A 569 -4.33 4.62 27.30
C ILE A 569 -3.88 3.78 28.51
N ALA A 570 -4.73 2.93 29.08
CA ALA A 570 -4.37 2.14 30.26
C ALA A 570 -3.13 1.23 30.02
N PRO A 571 -2.25 1.03 31.02
CA PRO A 571 -1.00 0.28 30.83
C PRO A 571 -1.21 -1.21 30.49
N TRP A 572 -2.30 -1.82 30.94
CA TRP A 572 -2.61 -3.23 30.68
C TRP A 572 -3.19 -3.49 29.28
N ILE A 573 -3.81 -2.48 28.65
CA ILE A 573 -4.30 -2.55 27.26
C ILE A 573 -3.11 -2.52 26.29
N LEU A 574 -3.12 -3.34 25.23
CA LEU A 574 -2.20 -3.23 24.09
C LEU A 574 -2.77 -2.25 23.05
N THR A 575 -2.29 -1.01 23.06
CA THR A 575 -2.85 0.12 22.26
C THR A 575 -2.13 0.27 20.92
N VAL A 576 -2.87 0.27 19.81
CA VAL A 576 -2.31 0.09 18.46
C VAL A 576 -2.49 1.32 17.56
N GLY A 577 -1.37 1.90 17.11
CA GLY A 577 -1.30 2.95 16.10
C GLY A 577 -1.50 2.43 14.67
N ALA A 578 -1.79 3.32 13.72
CA ALA A 578 -2.04 2.98 12.32
C ALA A 578 -0.90 3.45 11.39
N SER A 579 -0.47 2.56 10.50
CA SER A 579 0.50 2.85 9.45
C SER A 579 0.03 2.40 8.07
N THR A 580 0.68 2.90 7.04
CA THR A 580 0.57 2.41 5.67
C THR A 580 1.18 1.01 5.52
N LEU A 581 0.95 0.42 4.36
CA LEU A 581 1.68 -0.73 3.84
C LEU A 581 2.14 -0.38 2.41
N ASP A 582 3.01 -1.18 1.81
CA ASP A 582 3.66 -0.89 0.52
C ASP A 582 2.74 -1.10 -0.71
N ARG A 583 1.42 -1.10 -0.50
CA ARG A 583 0.40 -1.17 -1.55
C ARG A 583 -0.44 0.09 -1.60
N GLU A 584 -0.32 0.82 -2.70
CA GLU A 584 -1.13 1.99 -3.02
C GLU A 584 -2.25 1.66 -4.02
N PHE A 585 -3.30 2.47 -4.00
CA PHE A 585 -4.33 2.53 -5.04
C PHE A 585 -4.17 3.84 -5.79
N GLN A 586 -3.29 3.84 -6.79
CA GLN A 586 -2.88 5.03 -7.52
C GLN A 586 -3.94 5.38 -8.57
N ALA A 587 -4.47 6.60 -8.51
CA ALA A 587 -5.42 7.18 -9.44
C ALA A 587 -4.87 8.51 -9.99
N PRO A 588 -3.88 8.50 -10.90
CA PRO A 588 -3.18 9.72 -11.29
C PRO A 588 -4.06 10.70 -12.07
N ILE A 589 -3.75 11.99 -11.97
CA ILE A 589 -4.36 13.06 -12.76
C ILE A 589 -3.36 13.49 -13.82
N GLU A 590 -3.84 13.76 -15.04
CA GLU A 590 -3.07 14.38 -16.12
C GLU A 590 -3.78 15.66 -16.59
N LEU A 591 -3.07 16.79 -16.54
CA LEU A 591 -3.57 18.10 -16.97
C LEU A 591 -3.25 18.35 -18.46
N GLY A 592 -3.99 19.27 -19.09
CA GLY A 592 -3.83 19.63 -20.50
C GLY A 592 -2.49 20.27 -20.87
N ASN A 593 -1.69 20.68 -19.88
CA ASN A 593 -0.30 21.13 -20.05
C ASN A 593 0.75 20.01 -19.87
N GLY A 594 0.32 18.76 -19.67
CA GLY A 594 1.20 17.60 -19.45
C GLY A 594 1.67 17.41 -18.00
N GLN A 595 1.33 18.29 -17.05
CA GLN A 595 1.59 18.04 -15.62
C GLN A 595 0.78 16.83 -15.13
N ARG A 596 1.38 16.05 -14.24
CA ARG A 596 0.78 14.83 -13.68
C ARG A 596 0.95 14.77 -12.17
N PHE A 597 -0.11 14.38 -11.47
CA PHE A 597 -0.18 14.35 -10.00
C PHE A 597 -0.64 12.96 -9.52
N TRP A 598 -0.09 12.49 -8.40
CA TRP A 598 -0.29 11.14 -7.90
C TRP A 598 -1.38 11.09 -6.82
N GLY A 599 -2.64 11.12 -7.27
CA GLY A 599 -3.78 10.94 -6.38
C GLY A 599 -4.15 9.48 -6.11
N SER A 600 -5.16 9.30 -5.25
CA SER A 600 -5.65 7.99 -4.80
C SER A 600 -7.17 7.88 -4.97
N SER A 601 -7.67 6.71 -5.37
CA SER A 601 -9.10 6.37 -5.43
C SER A 601 -9.28 4.88 -5.75
N LEU A 602 -10.48 4.36 -5.51
CA LEU A 602 -10.96 3.06 -6.00
C LEU A 602 -12.13 3.18 -6.99
N SER A 603 -12.55 4.41 -7.33
CA SER A 603 -13.66 4.69 -8.24
C SER A 603 -13.52 4.04 -9.61
N ARG A 604 -14.65 3.78 -10.27
CA ARG A 604 -14.69 3.41 -11.69
C ARG A 604 -13.96 4.45 -12.58
N PRO A 605 -13.28 4.04 -13.67
CA PRO A 605 -12.61 4.97 -14.57
C PRO A 605 -13.59 5.82 -15.40
N LEU A 606 -13.07 6.92 -15.98
CA LEU A 606 -13.80 7.72 -16.98
C LEU A 606 -14.22 6.88 -18.19
N ALA A 607 -15.48 7.05 -18.62
CA ALA A 607 -16.10 6.24 -19.68
C ALA A 607 -15.48 6.42 -21.08
N ARG A 608 -14.71 7.50 -21.31
CA ARG A 608 -13.92 7.72 -22.53
C ARG A 608 -12.51 8.19 -22.17
N ARG A 609 -11.49 7.67 -22.86
CA ARG A 609 -10.09 8.09 -22.72
C ARG A 609 -9.82 9.38 -23.49
N LYS A 610 -10.28 10.51 -22.94
CA LYS A 610 -10.05 11.85 -23.49
C LYS A 610 -9.88 12.87 -22.36
N LEU A 611 -9.31 14.04 -22.68
CA LEU A 611 -9.39 15.20 -21.81
C LEU A 611 -10.84 15.71 -21.72
N TYR A 612 -11.20 16.22 -20.55
CA TYR A 612 -12.46 16.91 -20.25
C TYR A 612 -12.15 18.30 -19.67
N PRO A 613 -13.07 19.28 -19.78
CA PRO A 613 -12.86 20.57 -19.16
C PRO A 613 -12.83 20.45 -17.63
N LEU A 614 -12.01 21.26 -16.98
CA LEU A 614 -11.96 21.45 -15.53
C LEU A 614 -12.80 22.65 -15.12
N ILE A 615 -13.37 22.59 -13.91
CA ILE A 615 -14.03 23.73 -13.26
C ILE A 615 -13.86 23.60 -11.74
N THR A 616 -13.54 24.68 -11.03
CA THR A 616 -13.54 24.66 -9.55
C THR A 616 -14.95 24.77 -9.00
N GLY A 617 -15.17 24.28 -7.77
CA GLY A 617 -16.43 24.49 -7.06
C GLY A 617 -16.86 25.96 -6.97
N ALA A 618 -15.90 26.89 -6.72
CA ALA A 618 -16.17 28.33 -6.71
C ALA A 618 -16.57 28.90 -8.09
N GLN A 619 -15.99 28.40 -9.19
CA GLN A 619 -16.42 28.77 -10.55
C GLN A 619 -17.80 28.16 -10.89
N ALA A 620 -18.09 26.98 -10.35
CA ALA A 620 -19.35 26.26 -10.48
C ALA A 620 -20.49 26.79 -9.58
N LYS A 621 -20.23 27.78 -8.72
CA LYS A 621 -21.17 28.33 -7.72
C LYS A 621 -22.56 28.63 -8.30
N ALA A 622 -23.61 28.08 -7.68
CA ALA A 622 -25.00 28.47 -7.91
C ALA A 622 -25.21 29.96 -7.55
N THR A 623 -26.26 30.60 -8.08
CA THR A 623 -26.56 32.02 -7.81
C THR A 623 -26.65 32.31 -6.31
N THR A 624 -27.36 31.45 -5.57
CA THR A 624 -27.68 31.58 -4.14
C THR A 624 -26.58 31.15 -3.15
N ALA A 625 -25.50 30.49 -3.58
CA ALA A 625 -24.47 29.94 -2.68
C ALA A 625 -23.30 30.92 -2.43
N SER A 626 -22.51 30.70 -1.38
CA SER A 626 -21.20 31.35 -1.22
C SER A 626 -20.12 30.67 -2.08
N ALA A 627 -19.02 31.36 -2.36
CA ALA A 627 -17.91 30.79 -3.13
C ALA A 627 -17.19 29.66 -2.36
N ASP A 628 -17.08 29.80 -1.04
CA ASP A 628 -16.40 28.83 -0.17
C ASP A 628 -17.24 27.56 0.01
N ASP A 629 -18.55 27.68 0.22
CA ASP A 629 -19.47 26.54 0.29
C ASP A 629 -19.50 25.75 -1.02
N ALA A 630 -19.44 26.44 -2.16
CA ALA A 630 -19.35 25.84 -3.47
C ALA A 630 -17.97 25.23 -3.76
N MET A 631 -16.87 25.83 -3.28
CA MET A 631 -15.52 25.22 -3.34
C MET A 631 -15.44 23.93 -2.50
N LEU A 632 -16.16 23.89 -1.38
CA LEU A 632 -16.39 22.68 -0.60
C LEU A 632 -17.43 21.74 -1.23
N CYS A 633 -18.02 22.09 -2.37
CA CYS A 633 -19.01 21.28 -3.10
C CYS A 633 -20.16 20.79 -2.21
N LYS A 634 -20.62 21.63 -1.27
CA LYS A 634 -21.71 21.31 -0.33
C LYS A 634 -23.05 21.10 -1.06
N PRO A 635 -24.02 20.39 -0.46
CA PRO A 635 -25.35 20.20 -1.05
C PRO A 635 -26.01 21.50 -1.54
N LYS A 636 -26.61 21.46 -2.73
CA LYS A 636 -27.30 22.57 -3.41
C LYS A 636 -26.44 23.81 -3.75
N THR A 637 -25.11 23.75 -3.68
CA THR A 637 -24.23 24.91 -3.95
C THR A 637 -23.70 25.02 -5.38
N LEU A 638 -23.88 23.98 -6.20
CA LEU A 638 -23.31 23.85 -7.54
C LEU A 638 -24.36 24.06 -8.63
N ASP A 639 -23.98 24.77 -9.69
CA ASP A 639 -24.80 25.04 -10.86
C ASP A 639 -24.62 23.94 -11.93
N HIS A 640 -25.67 23.16 -12.16
CA HIS A 640 -25.68 22.08 -13.16
C HIS A 640 -25.32 22.59 -14.57
N SER A 641 -25.73 23.80 -14.96
CA SER A 641 -25.40 24.35 -16.29
C SER A 641 -23.91 24.61 -16.46
N LYS A 642 -23.20 24.92 -15.36
CA LYS A 642 -21.76 25.18 -15.35
C LYS A 642 -20.93 23.91 -15.25
N VAL A 643 -21.43 22.86 -14.60
CA VAL A 643 -20.68 21.64 -14.27
C VAL A 643 -20.92 20.49 -15.25
N ASN A 644 -22.09 20.43 -15.89
CA ASN A 644 -22.47 19.33 -16.78
C ASN A 644 -21.37 19.02 -17.83
N GLY A 645 -20.93 17.76 -17.88
CA GLY A 645 -19.94 17.27 -18.84
C GLY A 645 -18.47 17.55 -18.46
N LYS A 646 -18.19 18.17 -17.30
CA LYS A 646 -16.84 18.57 -16.85
C LYS A 646 -16.32 17.71 -15.70
N ILE A 647 -15.03 17.80 -15.42
CA ILE A 647 -14.43 17.31 -14.17
C ILE A 647 -14.44 18.45 -13.16
N LEU A 648 -15.10 18.23 -12.02
CA LEU A 648 -15.24 19.21 -10.94
C LEU A 648 -14.05 19.13 -9.97
N VAL A 649 -13.52 20.27 -9.52
CA VAL A 649 -12.43 20.35 -8.54
C VAL A 649 -12.96 20.93 -7.22
N CYS A 650 -12.93 20.12 -6.17
CA CYS A 650 -13.47 20.40 -4.83
C CYS A 650 -12.38 20.38 -3.76
N LEU A 651 -12.56 21.13 -2.67
CA LEU A 651 -11.76 20.99 -1.44
C LEU A 651 -12.36 20.00 -0.44
N THR A 652 -11.52 19.39 0.40
CA THR A 652 -11.92 18.67 1.61
C THR A 652 -12.53 19.59 2.68
N GLY A 653 -13.29 19.01 3.63
CA GLY A 653 -13.93 19.74 4.74
C GLY A 653 -15.43 20.03 4.51
N GLY A 654 -16.15 20.38 5.57
CA GLY A 654 -17.58 20.74 5.52
C GLY A 654 -18.58 19.59 5.31
N SER A 655 -18.30 18.62 4.45
CA SER A 655 -19.13 17.41 4.26
C SER A 655 -18.29 16.16 3.92
N SER A 656 -18.95 15.00 3.86
CA SER A 656 -18.36 13.69 3.53
C SER A 656 -17.59 13.73 2.21
N ARG A 657 -16.44 13.03 2.13
CA ARG A 657 -15.67 12.93 0.88
C ARG A 657 -16.45 12.19 -0.22
N ILE A 658 -17.37 11.30 0.17
CA ILE A 658 -18.28 10.63 -0.76
C ILE A 658 -19.44 11.54 -1.16
N ASP A 659 -20.07 12.25 -0.21
CA ASP A 659 -21.13 13.24 -0.47
C ASP A 659 -20.71 14.24 -1.54
N LYS A 660 -19.51 14.84 -1.45
CA LYS A 660 -18.95 15.73 -2.49
C LYS A 660 -18.99 15.10 -3.89
N GLY A 661 -18.72 13.80 -3.98
CA GLY A 661 -18.83 13.03 -5.23
C GLY A 661 -20.28 12.85 -5.70
N MET A 662 -21.24 12.71 -4.78
CA MET A 662 -22.67 12.71 -5.12
C MET A 662 -23.16 14.09 -5.54
N GLN A 663 -22.76 15.16 -4.86
CA GLN A 663 -23.07 16.54 -5.28
C GLN A 663 -22.47 16.85 -6.66
N ALA A 664 -21.27 16.33 -6.95
CA ALA A 664 -20.69 16.41 -8.30
C ALA A 664 -21.54 15.66 -9.35
N VAL A 665 -22.06 14.46 -9.05
CA VAL A 665 -22.99 13.72 -9.93
C VAL A 665 -24.29 14.49 -10.14
N LEU A 666 -24.89 15.04 -9.08
CA LEU A 666 -26.12 15.83 -9.15
C LEU A 666 -25.95 17.13 -9.97
N ALA A 667 -24.74 17.69 -9.99
CA ALA A 667 -24.36 18.81 -10.86
C ALA A 667 -23.95 18.38 -12.29
N GLY A 668 -24.02 17.10 -12.64
CA GLY A 668 -23.72 16.59 -13.98
C GLY A 668 -22.22 16.39 -14.28
N ALA A 669 -21.35 16.36 -13.27
CA ALA A 669 -19.92 16.14 -13.45
C ALA A 669 -19.62 14.72 -13.96
N VAL A 670 -18.68 14.61 -14.90
CA VAL A 670 -18.19 13.30 -15.40
C VAL A 670 -17.14 12.67 -14.50
N GLY A 671 -16.59 13.45 -13.56
CA GLY A 671 -15.60 13.01 -12.59
C GLY A 671 -15.23 14.14 -11.61
N MET A 672 -14.44 13.82 -10.58
CA MET A 672 -14.03 14.75 -9.53
C MET A 672 -12.53 14.69 -9.24
N ILE A 673 -11.90 15.85 -9.06
CA ILE A 673 -10.63 15.98 -8.35
C ILE A 673 -10.95 16.51 -6.95
N LEU A 674 -10.59 15.75 -5.91
CA LEU A 674 -10.68 16.18 -4.53
C LEU A 674 -9.29 16.62 -4.08
N CYS A 675 -9.14 17.91 -3.81
CA CYS A 675 -7.92 18.51 -3.28
C CYS A 675 -8.00 18.57 -1.75
N ASN A 676 -6.93 18.21 -1.06
CA ASN A 676 -6.79 18.55 0.35
C ASN A 676 -6.75 20.06 0.58
N ASP A 677 -7.39 20.49 1.66
CA ASP A 677 -7.16 21.79 2.30
C ASP A 677 -5.84 21.81 3.09
N ARG A 678 -5.44 22.99 3.59
CA ARG A 678 -4.16 23.19 4.28
C ARG A 678 -4.01 22.33 5.54
N PHE A 679 -5.11 22.04 6.25
CA PHE A 679 -5.08 21.22 7.47
C PHE A 679 -5.03 19.72 7.16
N SER A 680 -5.61 19.29 6.03
CA SER A 680 -5.50 17.89 5.58
C SER A 680 -4.13 17.54 4.96
N GLY A 681 -3.41 18.53 4.41
CA GLY A 681 -2.00 18.40 4.03
C GLY A 681 -1.73 17.24 3.05
N PHE A 682 -0.87 16.28 3.44
CA PHE A 682 -0.47 15.14 2.61
C PHE A 682 -1.37 13.88 2.74
N LYS A 683 -2.42 13.93 3.56
CA LYS A 683 -3.32 12.80 3.85
C LYS A 683 -4.24 12.48 2.66
N ILE A 684 -3.85 11.53 1.80
CA ILE A 684 -4.73 10.97 0.75
C ILE A 684 -5.26 9.57 1.13
N ILE A 685 -6.53 9.28 0.80
CA ILE A 685 -7.20 8.01 1.09
C ILE A 685 -7.86 7.47 -0.17
N ALA A 686 -7.86 6.14 -0.34
CA ALA A 686 -8.39 5.48 -1.54
C ALA A 686 -9.92 5.33 -1.47
N ASP A 687 -10.65 6.43 -1.62
CA ASP A 687 -12.12 6.43 -1.54
C ASP A 687 -12.80 5.85 -2.79
N LEU A 688 -13.97 5.22 -2.59
CA LEU A 688 -14.84 4.65 -3.61
C LEU A 688 -16.06 5.55 -3.89
N HIS A 689 -15.84 6.66 -4.59
CA HIS A 689 -16.94 7.55 -4.96
C HIS A 689 -17.88 6.89 -6.00
N VAL A 690 -19.06 7.49 -6.19
CA VAL A 690 -20.07 7.07 -7.20
C VAL A 690 -19.67 7.44 -8.64
N LEU A 691 -18.77 8.42 -8.79
CA LEU A 691 -18.19 8.86 -10.07
C LEU A 691 -16.66 8.63 -10.11
N PRO A 692 -16.03 8.65 -11.31
CA PRO A 692 -14.58 8.66 -11.45
C PRO A 692 -13.95 9.79 -10.66
N ALA A 693 -12.99 9.47 -9.80
CA ALA A 693 -12.44 10.43 -8.86
C ALA A 693 -10.93 10.23 -8.61
N SER A 694 -10.29 11.26 -8.07
CA SER A 694 -8.93 11.20 -7.54
C SER A 694 -8.76 12.17 -6.37
N HIS A 695 -8.25 11.69 -5.24
CA HIS A 695 -7.90 12.47 -4.06
C HIS A 695 -6.41 12.81 -4.04
N ILE A 696 -6.05 14.09 -4.08
CA ILE A 696 -4.66 14.60 -4.06
C ILE A 696 -4.35 15.42 -2.80
N ASN A 697 -3.05 15.50 -2.48
CA ASN A 697 -2.54 16.30 -1.36
C ASN A 697 -2.66 17.82 -1.63
N TYR A 698 -2.39 18.62 -0.59
CA TYR A 698 -2.51 20.07 -0.63
C TYR A 698 -1.61 20.75 -1.68
N ASN A 699 -0.36 20.31 -1.84
CA ASN A 699 0.61 20.92 -2.76
C ASN A 699 0.24 20.63 -4.22
N ASP A 700 -0.10 19.38 -4.54
CA ASP A 700 -0.64 18.99 -5.84
C ASP A 700 -1.95 19.73 -6.13
N GLY A 701 -2.80 19.90 -5.10
CA GLY A 701 -4.03 20.68 -5.17
C GLY A 701 -3.79 22.15 -5.52
N GLN A 702 -2.83 22.81 -4.87
CA GLN A 702 -2.42 24.17 -5.22
C GLN A 702 -1.99 24.27 -6.70
N ALA A 703 -1.18 23.32 -7.19
CA ALA A 703 -0.76 23.31 -8.59
C ALA A 703 -1.94 23.14 -9.56
N VAL A 704 -2.92 22.28 -9.24
CA VAL A 704 -4.16 22.14 -10.03
C VAL A 704 -4.99 23.43 -10.03
N PHE A 705 -5.15 24.11 -8.89
CA PHE A 705 -5.84 25.41 -8.83
C PHE A 705 -5.10 26.50 -9.61
N SER A 706 -3.76 26.57 -9.51
CA SER A 706 -2.94 27.49 -10.28
C SER A 706 -3.06 27.27 -11.79
N TYR A 707 -3.10 26.01 -12.25
CA TYR A 707 -3.36 25.68 -13.65
C TYR A 707 -4.75 26.18 -14.12
N ILE A 708 -5.80 25.90 -13.34
CA ILE A 708 -7.17 26.27 -13.69
C ILE A 708 -7.36 27.79 -13.76
N ASN A 709 -6.67 28.55 -12.91
CA ASN A 709 -6.76 30.01 -12.89
C ASN A 709 -5.89 30.72 -13.96
N SER A 710 -4.88 30.04 -14.54
CA SER A 710 -3.95 30.64 -15.51
C SER A 710 -4.20 30.25 -16.97
N TRP A 711 -5.02 29.23 -17.24
CA TRP A 711 -5.31 28.74 -18.60
C TRP A 711 -6.71 29.13 -19.05
N LYS A 712 -6.85 29.61 -20.29
CA LYS A 712 -8.16 30.04 -20.85
C LYS A 712 -9.17 28.89 -20.98
N ASN A 713 -8.69 27.67 -21.25
CA ASN A 713 -9.50 26.46 -21.33
C ASN A 713 -8.89 25.33 -20.47
N PRO A 714 -9.30 25.24 -19.19
CA PRO A 714 -9.04 24.17 -18.24
C PRO A 714 -9.13 22.76 -18.75
N MET A 715 -8.10 21.94 -18.99
CA MET A 715 -8.33 20.55 -19.41
C MET A 715 -7.65 19.54 -18.49
N GLY A 716 -8.29 18.39 -18.26
CA GLY A 716 -7.73 17.31 -17.45
C GLY A 716 -8.32 15.94 -17.76
N TYR A 717 -7.63 14.89 -17.29
CA TYR A 717 -8.01 13.49 -17.41
C TYR A 717 -7.68 12.74 -16.11
N LEU A 718 -8.61 11.92 -15.65
CA LEU A 718 -8.39 10.98 -14.54
C LEU A 718 -7.91 9.65 -15.13
N ILE A 719 -6.65 9.30 -14.87
CA ILE A 719 -6.08 8.02 -15.29
C ILE A 719 -6.75 6.91 -14.47
N PRO A 720 -7.18 5.78 -15.09
CA PRO A 720 -7.86 4.69 -14.39
C PRO A 720 -7.12 4.23 -13.13
N PRO A 721 -7.80 4.10 -11.98
CA PRO A 721 -7.16 3.62 -10.77
C PRO A 721 -6.52 2.24 -10.93
N SER A 722 -5.39 2.05 -10.26
CA SER A 722 -4.58 0.84 -10.34
C SER A 722 -3.96 0.53 -8.98
N SER A 723 -3.77 -0.76 -8.67
CA SER A 723 -3.09 -1.17 -7.44
C SER A 723 -1.60 -1.44 -7.72
N LYS A 724 -0.73 -0.82 -6.93
CA LYS A 724 0.73 -0.95 -7.04
C LYS A 724 1.28 -1.41 -5.70
N VAL A 725 2.10 -2.47 -5.71
CA VAL A 725 2.81 -3.03 -4.56
C VAL A 725 4.30 -2.64 -4.59
N ASN A 726 5.04 -2.89 -3.50
CA ASN A 726 6.45 -2.49 -3.31
C ASN A 726 6.68 -0.97 -3.40
N THR A 727 5.72 -0.16 -2.97
CA THR A 727 5.89 1.30 -2.91
C THR A 727 6.77 1.72 -1.73
N LYS A 728 7.42 2.89 -1.86
CA LYS A 728 8.49 3.35 -0.97
C LYS A 728 8.40 4.87 -0.75
N PRO A 729 8.65 5.38 0.47
CA PRO A 729 8.94 4.65 1.71
C PRO A 729 7.68 3.95 2.28
N SER A 730 7.85 2.80 2.91
CA SER A 730 6.76 2.11 3.63
C SER A 730 7.30 1.13 4.70
N PRO A 731 6.71 1.05 5.91
CA PRO A 731 5.54 1.80 6.38
C PRO A 731 5.85 3.26 6.70
N THR A 732 4.83 4.09 6.60
CA THR A 732 4.76 5.47 7.12
C THR A 732 3.59 5.57 8.09
N MET A 733 3.69 6.44 9.09
CA MET A 733 2.60 6.64 10.04
C MET A 733 1.40 7.31 9.36
N ALA A 734 0.19 6.80 9.60
CA ALA A 734 -1.01 7.40 9.08
C ALA A 734 -1.26 8.75 9.77
N ALA A 735 -1.48 9.83 9.02
CA ALA A 735 -1.70 11.17 9.57
C ALA A 735 -2.83 11.24 10.61
N PHE A 736 -3.87 10.42 10.45
CA PHE A 736 -4.99 10.32 11.38
C PHE A 736 -4.68 9.49 12.64
N SER A 737 -3.60 8.71 12.69
CA SER A 737 -3.29 7.87 13.84
C SER A 737 -3.11 8.77 15.06
N SER A 738 -3.95 8.57 16.06
CA SER A 738 -3.81 9.25 17.34
C SER A 738 -2.44 9.01 17.98
N ARG A 739 -1.98 9.98 18.77
CA ARG A 739 -0.60 10.11 19.27
C ARG A 739 -0.56 10.29 20.78
N GLY A 740 0.54 9.87 21.39
CA GLY A 740 0.91 10.24 22.74
C GLY A 740 1.24 11.74 22.90
N PRO A 741 1.64 12.19 24.10
CA PRO A 741 1.83 11.40 25.32
C PRO A 741 0.53 10.80 25.89
N ASN A 742 0.67 9.90 26.85
CA ASN A 742 -0.45 9.39 27.65
C ASN A 742 -0.88 10.49 28.65
N MET A 743 -2.14 10.93 28.58
CA MET A 743 -2.65 12.06 29.37
C MET A 743 -2.89 11.75 30.87
N VAL A 744 -2.94 10.48 31.27
CA VAL A 744 -3.18 10.07 32.67
C VAL A 744 -1.89 9.54 33.32
N SER A 745 -0.95 9.03 32.53
CA SER A 745 0.37 8.58 33.03
C SER A 745 1.46 8.79 31.97
N PRO A 746 2.01 10.00 31.84
CA PRO A 746 2.90 10.36 30.72
C PRO A 746 4.19 9.52 30.63
N GLU A 747 4.64 8.91 31.73
CA GLU A 747 5.73 7.93 31.79
C GLU A 747 5.46 6.66 30.97
N ILE A 748 4.18 6.35 30.73
CA ILE A 748 3.70 5.19 29.97
C ILE A 748 3.47 5.62 28.52
N ILE A 749 4.53 5.57 27.72
CA ILE A 749 4.51 5.93 26.28
C ILE A 749 3.40 5.16 25.55
N LYS A 750 2.53 5.90 24.85
CA LYS A 750 1.45 5.40 23.99
C LYS A 750 1.55 6.03 22.57
N PRO A 751 1.08 5.36 21.51
CA PRO A 751 0.60 3.96 21.48
C PRO A 751 1.70 2.95 21.85
N ASP A 752 1.37 1.69 22.05
CA ASP A 752 2.37 0.67 22.45
C ASP A 752 3.16 0.14 21.25
N VAL A 753 2.46 -0.02 20.11
CA VAL A 753 2.97 -0.57 18.85
C VAL A 753 2.12 -0.04 17.69
N THR A 754 2.60 -0.20 16.46
CA THR A 754 1.88 0.17 15.23
C THR A 754 1.74 -1.04 14.31
N ALA A 755 0.65 -1.11 13.54
CA ALA A 755 0.44 -2.13 12.51
C ALA A 755 -0.23 -1.53 11.24
N PRO A 756 -0.39 -2.30 10.15
CA PRO A 756 -1.06 -1.81 8.94
C PRO A 756 -2.51 -1.43 9.22
N GLY A 757 -2.89 -0.18 8.94
CA GLY A 757 -4.21 0.39 9.22
C GLY A 757 -4.74 1.31 8.13
N VAL A 758 -4.13 1.32 6.93
CA VAL A 758 -4.55 2.17 5.80
C VAL A 758 -4.91 1.31 4.59
N ASN A 759 -6.08 1.56 4.02
CA ASN A 759 -6.64 0.90 2.84
C ASN A 759 -6.63 -0.64 2.92
N ILE A 760 -6.95 -1.21 4.08
CA ILE A 760 -6.92 -2.65 4.37
C ILE A 760 -8.13 -3.34 3.74
N ILE A 761 -7.91 -4.38 2.91
CA ILE A 761 -9.00 -5.20 2.35
C ILE A 761 -9.34 -6.33 3.33
N ALA A 762 -10.58 -6.34 3.81
CA ALA A 762 -11.18 -7.43 4.58
C ALA A 762 -12.67 -7.57 4.21
N ALA A 763 -13.38 -8.49 4.86
CA ALA A 763 -14.80 -8.73 4.55
C ALA A 763 -15.66 -7.51 4.91
N PHE A 764 -16.83 -7.40 4.28
CA PHE A 764 -17.81 -6.35 4.55
C PHE A 764 -19.23 -6.93 4.64
N SER A 765 -20.16 -6.17 5.22
CA SER A 765 -21.55 -6.58 5.34
C SER A 765 -22.26 -6.52 3.98
N GLY A 766 -23.09 -7.54 3.69
CA GLY A 766 -23.95 -7.55 2.52
C GLY A 766 -25.16 -6.61 2.63
N ALA A 767 -25.49 -6.13 3.83
CA ALA A 767 -26.63 -5.24 4.08
C ALA A 767 -26.29 -3.73 4.01
N VAL A 768 -25.06 -3.37 3.67
CA VAL A 768 -24.58 -1.98 3.71
C VAL A 768 -23.90 -1.60 2.39
N SER A 769 -24.15 -0.37 1.93
CA SER A 769 -23.48 0.17 0.75
C SER A 769 -21.98 0.39 1.02
N PRO A 770 -21.10 0.26 0.01
CA PRO A 770 -19.66 0.42 0.23
C PRO A 770 -19.26 1.86 0.60
N THR A 771 -20.16 2.82 0.41
CA THR A 771 -20.00 4.21 0.87
C THR A 771 -20.60 4.47 2.26
N ARG A 772 -21.51 3.59 2.72
CA ARG A 772 -22.46 3.80 3.83
C ARG A 772 -23.47 4.95 3.61
N GLU A 773 -23.55 5.48 2.40
CA GLU A 773 -24.48 6.56 2.06
C GLU A 773 -25.81 5.96 1.51
N PRO A 774 -26.99 6.47 1.90
CA PRO A 774 -28.30 5.91 1.49
C PRO A 774 -28.60 5.97 -0.02
N PHE A 775 -27.85 6.76 -0.79
CA PHE A 775 -28.02 6.88 -2.24
C PHE A 775 -27.24 5.84 -3.05
N ASP A 776 -26.43 5.00 -2.42
CA ASP A 776 -25.60 4.01 -3.09
C ASP A 776 -26.16 2.59 -2.97
N ASN A 777 -26.78 2.09 -4.03
CA ASN A 777 -27.39 0.76 -4.05
C ASN A 777 -26.37 -0.36 -4.39
N ARG A 778 -25.07 -0.08 -4.44
CA ARG A 778 -24.02 -1.11 -4.62
C ARG A 778 -23.88 -1.94 -3.34
N THR A 779 -23.54 -3.22 -3.48
CA THR A 779 -23.08 -4.08 -2.38
C THR A 779 -21.73 -4.71 -2.73
N VAL A 780 -20.90 -5.00 -1.73
CA VAL A 780 -19.63 -5.72 -1.90
C VAL A 780 -19.36 -6.69 -0.75
N PRO A 781 -18.86 -7.91 -1.02
CA PRO A 781 -18.49 -8.86 0.04
C PRO A 781 -17.17 -8.50 0.74
N TYR A 782 -16.35 -7.62 0.14
CA TYR A 782 -15.05 -7.19 0.64
C TYR A 782 -14.81 -5.72 0.29
N ILE A 783 -14.19 -4.96 1.19
CA ILE A 783 -13.90 -3.53 1.00
C ILE A 783 -12.58 -3.11 1.65
N THR A 784 -12.02 -2.00 1.18
CA THR A 784 -10.95 -1.27 1.86
C THR A 784 -11.48 -0.39 2.98
N MET A 785 -10.86 -0.46 4.17
CA MET A 785 -11.07 0.52 5.24
C MET A 785 -9.74 1.06 5.77
N SER A 786 -9.78 2.25 6.40
CA SER A 786 -8.63 2.95 6.98
C SER A 786 -8.98 3.43 8.39
N GLY A 787 -8.13 3.13 9.37
CA GLY A 787 -8.29 3.50 10.77
C GLY A 787 -7.35 2.70 11.67
N THR A 788 -7.13 3.17 12.90
CA THR A 788 -6.55 2.32 13.98
C THR A 788 -7.43 1.13 14.31
N SER A 789 -8.73 1.22 14.01
CA SER A 789 -9.69 0.12 13.94
C SER A 789 -9.29 -1.01 12.98
N MET A 790 -8.45 -0.75 11.98
CA MET A 790 -7.93 -1.79 11.06
C MET A 790 -6.53 -2.29 11.48
N SER A 791 -5.75 -1.52 12.24
CA SER A 791 -4.45 -1.97 12.77
C SER A 791 -4.59 -2.79 14.07
N CYS A 792 -5.54 -2.45 14.94
CA CYS A 792 -5.92 -3.25 16.11
C CYS A 792 -6.11 -4.75 15.78
N PRO A 793 -7.04 -5.15 14.88
CA PRO A 793 -7.27 -6.56 14.57
C PRO A 793 -6.07 -7.23 13.88
N HIS A 794 -5.17 -6.50 13.20
CA HIS A 794 -3.91 -7.10 12.75
C HIS A 794 -3.07 -7.57 13.94
N VAL A 795 -2.95 -6.74 14.98
CA VAL A 795 -2.24 -7.11 16.22
C VAL A 795 -2.98 -8.22 16.98
N SER A 796 -4.31 -8.16 17.11
CA SER A 796 -5.12 -9.24 17.71
C SER A 796 -4.93 -10.59 17.01
N GLY A 797 -4.83 -10.57 15.68
CA GLY A 797 -4.53 -11.76 14.89
C GLY A 797 -3.15 -12.36 15.18
N ILE A 798 -2.14 -11.53 15.47
CA ILE A 798 -0.80 -11.97 15.92
C ILE A 798 -0.80 -12.43 17.38
N VAL A 799 -1.54 -11.74 18.27
CA VAL A 799 -1.76 -12.18 19.65
C VAL A 799 -2.39 -13.59 19.68
N GLY A 800 -3.30 -13.89 18.75
CA GLY A 800 -3.83 -15.24 18.57
C GLY A 800 -2.78 -16.30 18.17
N LEU A 801 -1.79 -15.93 17.34
CA LEU A 801 -0.66 -16.82 17.03
C LEU A 801 0.24 -17.01 18.26
N LEU A 802 0.46 -15.96 19.05
CA LEU A 802 1.27 -16.04 20.27
C LEU A 802 0.59 -16.91 21.34
N LYS A 803 -0.72 -16.78 21.57
CA LYS A 803 -1.49 -17.70 22.43
C LYS A 803 -1.52 -19.15 21.91
N ALA A 804 -1.53 -19.37 20.60
CA ALA A 804 -1.47 -20.73 20.04
C ALA A 804 -0.09 -21.40 20.15
N LEU A 805 0.98 -20.60 20.24
CA LEU A 805 2.36 -21.07 20.36
C LEU A 805 2.80 -21.19 21.82
N HIS A 806 2.44 -20.22 22.66
CA HIS A 806 2.80 -20.09 24.08
C HIS A 806 1.53 -19.82 24.93
N PRO A 807 0.66 -20.82 25.16
CA PRO A 807 -0.62 -20.63 25.86
C PRO A 807 -0.47 -20.08 27.29
N GLU A 808 0.65 -20.41 27.94
CA GLU A 808 1.01 -20.05 29.31
C GLU A 808 1.54 -18.63 29.47
N TRP A 809 1.77 -17.89 28.38
CA TRP A 809 2.19 -16.49 28.48
C TRP A 809 1.07 -15.60 29.01
N SER A 810 1.45 -14.76 29.97
CA SER A 810 0.61 -13.66 30.46
C SER A 810 0.31 -12.66 29.32
N PRO A 811 -0.76 -11.86 29.45
CA PRO A 811 -0.99 -10.74 28.55
C PRO A 811 0.21 -9.77 28.47
N ALA A 812 0.91 -9.55 29.58
CA ALA A 812 2.09 -8.70 29.66
C ALA A 812 3.29 -9.27 28.90
N ALA A 813 3.55 -10.58 29.00
CA ALA A 813 4.60 -11.26 28.24
C ALA A 813 4.33 -11.20 26.73
N ILE A 814 3.08 -11.42 26.31
CA ILE A 814 2.66 -11.29 24.90
C ILE A 814 2.85 -9.84 24.40
N LYS A 815 2.36 -8.86 25.17
CA LYS A 815 2.52 -7.43 24.88
C LYS A 815 4.00 -7.05 24.79
N SER A 816 4.83 -7.50 25.73
CA SER A 816 6.27 -7.28 25.71
C SER A 816 6.90 -7.90 24.46
N ALA A 817 6.55 -9.12 24.08
CA ALA A 817 7.15 -9.78 22.90
C ALA A 817 6.84 -9.02 21.60
N ILE A 818 5.63 -8.47 21.48
CA ILE A 818 5.21 -7.62 20.36
C ILE A 818 5.97 -6.28 20.38
N MET A 819 6.04 -5.61 21.53
CA MET A 819 6.71 -4.32 21.69
C MET A 819 8.23 -4.43 21.46
N THR A 820 8.90 -5.37 22.10
CA THR A 820 10.38 -5.42 22.12
C THR A 820 11.00 -5.94 20.83
N SER A 821 10.22 -6.59 19.97
CA SER A 821 10.66 -7.06 18.64
C SER A 821 10.31 -6.10 17.49
N ALA A 822 9.55 -5.02 17.77
CA ALA A 822 9.04 -4.08 16.77
C ALA A 822 10.17 -3.29 16.06
N ILE A 823 9.99 -3.08 14.76
CA ILE A 823 10.94 -2.40 13.87
C ILE A 823 10.59 -0.92 13.70
N ILE A 824 11.60 -0.07 13.62
CA ILE A 824 11.46 1.39 13.40
C ILE A 824 11.94 1.84 12.02
N SER A 825 12.23 0.89 11.14
CA SER A 825 12.74 1.12 9.78
C SER A 825 11.70 0.82 8.73
N ASP A 826 11.74 1.57 7.63
CA ASP A 826 10.97 1.33 6.42
C ASP A 826 11.65 0.34 5.46
N ASN A 827 11.00 0.07 4.33
CA ASN A 827 11.53 -0.74 3.22
C ASN A 827 12.61 -0.03 2.37
N THR A 828 13.10 1.13 2.81
CA THR A 828 14.34 1.79 2.32
C THR A 828 15.49 1.70 3.33
N MET A 829 15.27 1.08 4.50
CA MET A 829 16.16 1.02 5.67
C MET A 829 16.34 2.36 6.41
N ASN A 830 15.55 3.38 6.08
CA ASN A 830 15.47 4.64 6.82
C ASN A 830 14.45 4.54 7.96
N LEU A 831 14.38 5.56 8.83
CA LEU A 831 13.37 5.60 9.89
C LEU A 831 11.95 5.73 9.31
N ILE A 832 10.96 5.11 9.95
CA ILE A 832 9.54 5.30 9.65
C ILE A 832 9.21 6.80 9.73
N LEU A 833 8.60 7.35 8.68
CA LEU A 833 8.26 8.76 8.58
C LEU A 833 6.86 9.05 9.13
N ASP A 834 6.66 10.25 9.68
CA ASP A 834 5.36 10.74 10.09
C ASP A 834 4.57 11.33 8.90
N GLY A 835 3.52 10.64 8.46
CA GLY A 835 2.62 11.13 7.41
C GLY A 835 1.72 12.31 7.83
N GLY A 836 1.70 12.68 9.12
CA GLY A 836 1.11 13.93 9.60
C GLY A 836 2.08 15.12 9.65
N SER A 837 3.37 14.92 9.38
CA SER A 837 4.38 15.98 9.36
C SER A 837 4.39 16.71 8.01
N PRO A 838 4.39 18.06 7.97
CA PRO A 838 4.50 18.83 6.72
C PRO A 838 5.77 18.58 5.91
N MET A 839 6.79 17.91 6.48
CA MET A 839 8.05 17.57 5.81
C MET A 839 8.34 16.06 5.84
N PHE A 840 7.37 15.22 6.22
CA PHE A 840 7.58 13.78 6.48
C PHE A 840 8.76 13.50 7.42
N ALA A 841 8.88 14.28 8.51
CA ALA A 841 9.94 14.07 9.50
C ALA A 841 9.92 12.65 10.09
N PRO A 842 11.05 12.11 10.58
CA PRO A 842 11.09 10.82 11.26
C PRO A 842 10.09 10.76 12.42
N ALA A 843 9.26 9.72 12.45
CA ALA A 843 8.28 9.55 13.51
C ALA A 843 8.95 9.25 14.86
N THR A 844 8.30 9.63 15.95
CA THR A 844 8.79 9.45 17.33
C THR A 844 8.06 8.31 18.04
N PRO A 845 8.52 7.84 19.21
CA PRO A 845 7.79 6.85 20.02
C PRO A 845 6.39 7.28 20.45
N PHE A 846 6.07 8.57 20.54
CA PHE A 846 4.68 9.03 20.76
C PHE A 846 3.78 8.86 19.52
N ILE A 847 4.35 8.58 18.34
CA ILE A 847 3.61 8.34 17.10
C ILE A 847 3.57 6.84 16.80
N TYR A 848 4.71 6.14 16.78
CA TYR A 848 4.77 4.69 16.46
C TYR A 848 4.74 3.74 17.65
N GLY A 849 4.87 4.23 18.88
CA GLY A 849 5.04 3.44 20.10
C GLY A 849 6.42 2.78 20.18
N SER A 850 6.44 1.44 20.18
CA SER A 850 7.67 0.67 20.04
C SER A 850 8.15 0.58 18.58
N GLY A 851 7.26 0.72 17.59
CA GLY A 851 7.55 0.61 16.16
C GLY A 851 6.44 -0.11 15.40
N HIS A 852 6.69 -0.44 14.13
CA HIS A 852 5.83 -1.33 13.37
C HIS A 852 6.02 -2.79 13.84
N ILE A 853 4.91 -3.52 13.97
CA ILE A 853 4.88 -4.90 14.46
C ILE A 853 5.74 -5.83 13.58
N HIS A 854 6.51 -6.72 14.21
CA HIS A 854 7.36 -7.69 13.52
C HIS A 854 7.07 -9.11 14.02
N PRO A 855 6.07 -9.80 13.44
CA PRO A 855 5.56 -11.08 13.95
C PRO A 855 6.61 -12.19 14.06
N THR A 856 7.59 -12.23 13.15
CA THR A 856 8.68 -13.22 13.16
C THR A 856 9.67 -13.03 14.32
N GLY A 857 9.79 -11.80 14.85
CA GLY A 857 10.52 -11.55 16.10
C GLY A 857 9.67 -11.83 17.35
N ALA A 858 8.37 -11.48 17.32
CA ALA A 858 7.48 -11.63 18.48
C ALA A 858 7.26 -13.08 18.92
N ILE A 859 7.34 -14.06 18.01
CA ILE A 859 7.21 -15.49 18.33
C ILE A 859 8.42 -16.10 19.08
N ASP A 860 9.57 -15.43 19.05
CA ASP A 860 10.85 -15.90 19.62
C ASP A 860 11.67 -14.69 20.09
N PRO A 861 11.20 -13.93 21.11
CA PRO A 861 11.79 -12.65 21.52
C PRO A 861 13.03 -12.81 22.41
N GLY A 862 13.31 -14.03 22.90
CA GLY A 862 14.34 -14.30 23.90
C GLY A 862 13.90 -13.91 25.32
N LEU A 863 13.72 -12.61 25.59
CA LEU A 863 13.29 -12.10 26.91
C LEU A 863 12.00 -11.27 26.81
N VAL A 864 11.24 -11.24 27.90
CA VAL A 864 10.05 -10.39 28.08
C VAL A 864 10.09 -9.61 29.40
N TYR A 865 9.46 -8.44 29.41
CA TYR A 865 9.09 -7.73 30.63
C TYR A 865 7.72 -8.25 31.08
N ASP A 866 7.73 -9.16 32.07
CA ASP A 866 6.50 -9.78 32.58
C ASP A 866 5.96 -9.01 33.81
N LEU A 867 4.63 -9.00 33.94
CA LEU A 867 3.83 -8.29 34.95
C LEU A 867 2.68 -9.19 35.41
N SER A 868 2.44 -9.25 36.71
CA SER A 868 1.21 -9.79 37.30
C SER A 868 0.15 -8.69 37.44
N PRO A 869 -1.12 -9.03 37.74
CA PRO A 869 -2.13 -8.03 38.12
C PRO A 869 -1.67 -7.11 39.26
N ASN A 870 -0.91 -7.62 40.23
CA ASN A 870 -0.43 -6.82 41.36
C ASN A 870 0.60 -5.76 40.93
N ASP A 871 1.48 -6.04 39.97
CA ASP A 871 2.44 -5.04 39.46
C ASP A 871 1.70 -3.81 38.85
N TYR A 872 0.47 -3.98 38.36
CA TYR A 872 -0.39 -2.86 37.91
C TYR A 872 -1.09 -2.14 39.07
N LEU A 873 -1.53 -2.86 40.11
CA LEU A 873 -2.12 -2.22 41.30
C LEU A 873 -1.07 -1.40 42.07
N GLU A 874 0.15 -1.91 42.19
CA GLU A 874 1.31 -1.17 42.72
C GLU A 874 1.64 0.07 41.86
N PHE A 875 1.47 -0.01 40.54
CA PHE A 875 1.58 1.16 39.65
C PHE A 875 0.48 2.21 39.91
N LEU A 876 -0.77 1.81 40.18
CA LEU A 876 -1.82 2.76 40.55
C LEU A 876 -1.50 3.45 41.88
N CYS A 877 -1.07 2.70 42.90
CA CYS A 877 -0.55 3.26 44.16
C CYS A 877 0.61 4.25 43.91
N ALA A 878 1.55 3.89 43.04
CA ALA A 878 2.69 4.74 42.66
C ALA A 878 2.29 6.00 41.87
N SER A 879 1.11 5.98 41.25
CA SER A 879 0.52 7.11 40.50
C SER A 879 -0.38 7.99 41.40
N GLY A 880 -0.33 7.80 42.73
CA GLY A 880 -1.09 8.59 43.70
C GLY A 880 -2.57 8.22 43.83
N TYR A 881 -3.02 7.12 43.21
CA TYR A 881 -4.41 6.69 43.33
C TYR A 881 -4.71 6.25 44.78
N LYS A 882 -5.81 6.75 45.34
CA LYS A 882 -6.28 6.38 46.68
C LYS A 882 -6.87 4.97 46.65
N GLU A 883 -6.72 4.20 47.74
CA GLU A 883 -7.22 2.82 47.83
C GLU A 883 -8.71 2.69 47.48
N LYS A 884 -9.54 3.70 47.81
CA LYS A 884 -10.95 3.77 47.41
C LYS A 884 -11.15 3.60 45.89
N ASN A 885 -10.31 4.23 45.08
CA ASN A 885 -10.38 4.20 43.62
C ASN A 885 -9.75 2.90 43.07
N ILE A 886 -8.74 2.35 43.77
CA ILE A 886 -8.08 1.10 43.39
C ILE A 886 -8.99 -0.12 43.59
N ARG A 887 -9.98 -0.06 44.51
CA ARG A 887 -11.00 -1.12 44.71
C ARG A 887 -11.83 -1.50 43.49
N VAL A 888 -11.86 -0.67 42.44
CA VAL A 888 -12.53 -1.02 41.17
C VAL A 888 -11.73 -2.08 40.38
N PHE A 889 -10.43 -2.21 40.66
CA PHE A 889 -9.50 -3.15 40.03
C PHE A 889 -9.08 -4.30 40.95
N ALA A 890 -8.88 -3.97 42.22
CA ALA A 890 -8.33 -4.86 43.23
C ALA A 890 -9.40 -5.70 43.93
N ASP A 891 -8.97 -6.79 44.55
CA ASP A 891 -9.82 -7.57 45.47
C ASP A 891 -9.88 -6.85 46.83
N GLU A 892 -10.95 -7.04 47.61
CA GLU A 892 -11.34 -6.17 48.75
C GLU A 892 -10.23 -5.90 49.80
N ASN A 893 -9.29 -6.83 49.95
CA ASN A 893 -8.22 -6.80 50.95
C ASN A 893 -6.88 -6.21 50.45
N PHE A 894 -6.81 -5.71 49.21
CA PHE A 894 -5.59 -5.08 48.70
C PHE A 894 -5.27 -3.77 49.44
N LYS A 895 -3.98 -3.57 49.74
CA LYS A 895 -3.45 -2.34 50.36
C LYS A 895 -2.22 -1.88 49.59
N CYS A 896 -2.03 -0.57 49.49
CA CYS A 896 -0.86 -0.01 48.83
C CYS A 896 0.43 -0.27 49.65
N PRO A 897 1.53 -0.74 49.02
CA PRO A 897 2.81 -0.84 49.70
C PRO A 897 3.34 0.52 50.17
N ILE A 898 4.01 0.53 51.33
CA ILE A 898 4.53 1.74 52.02
C ILE A 898 5.44 2.60 51.13
N SER A 899 6.13 2.00 50.16
CA SER A 899 6.91 2.72 49.17
C SER A 899 6.71 2.10 47.79
N CYS A 900 6.19 2.91 46.86
CA CYS A 900 6.00 2.56 45.45
C CYS A 900 6.64 3.67 44.58
N SER A 901 6.97 3.37 43.33
CA SER A 901 7.43 4.39 42.36
C SER A 901 7.10 3.99 40.93
N ILE A 902 6.50 4.91 40.17
CA ILE A 902 6.11 4.69 38.77
C ILE A 902 7.31 4.28 37.89
N PHE A 903 8.50 4.79 38.23
CA PHE A 903 9.75 4.44 37.59
C PHE A 903 10.19 2.97 37.76
N ASN A 904 9.60 2.23 38.70
CA ASN A 904 9.88 0.79 38.90
C ASN A 904 8.89 -0.13 38.17
N PHE A 905 7.78 0.39 37.65
CA PHE A 905 6.79 -0.40 36.91
C PHE A 905 7.43 -1.08 35.70
N ASN A 906 7.26 -2.40 35.57
CA ASN A 906 8.07 -3.23 34.69
C ASN A 906 7.62 -3.19 33.21
N TYR A 907 7.57 -2.00 32.63
CA TYR A 907 7.03 -1.77 31.30
C TYR A 907 8.08 -1.92 30.17
N PRO A 908 7.69 -2.38 28.96
CA PRO A 908 8.61 -2.55 27.82
C PRO A 908 9.10 -1.25 27.17
N SER A 909 8.57 -0.09 27.55
CA SER A 909 9.03 1.25 27.14
C SER A 909 9.33 2.12 28.37
N ILE A 910 10.05 3.23 28.17
CA ILE A 910 10.61 4.02 29.27
C ILE A 910 10.40 5.52 29.01
N GLY A 911 9.36 6.10 29.60
CA GLY A 911 9.16 7.56 29.68
C GLY A 911 9.70 8.13 30.99
N VAL A 912 10.32 9.31 30.94
CA VAL A 912 10.70 10.13 32.11
C VAL A 912 10.41 11.60 31.80
N GLN A 913 9.45 12.20 32.50
CA GLN A 913 9.21 13.64 32.48
C GLN A 913 9.90 14.32 33.68
N ASN A 914 10.04 15.64 33.64
CA ASN A 914 10.65 16.48 34.68
C ASN A 914 12.06 16.02 35.12
N LEU A 915 12.91 15.54 34.19
CA LEU A 915 14.25 15.06 34.53
C LEU A 915 15.14 16.20 35.03
N THR A 916 15.25 16.30 36.34
CA THR A 916 16.10 17.26 37.06
C THR A 916 17.23 16.50 37.75
N GLY A 917 18.46 16.70 37.27
CA GLY A 917 19.65 16.03 37.80
C GLY A 917 19.74 14.55 37.39
N SER A 918 19.17 13.64 38.19
CA SER A 918 19.32 12.20 37.97
C SER A 918 18.17 11.35 38.55
N VAL A 919 17.71 10.36 37.78
CA VAL A 919 16.71 9.35 38.20
C VAL A 919 17.26 7.94 37.98
N THR A 920 16.86 6.97 38.82
CA THR A 920 17.19 5.55 38.61
C THR A 920 15.92 4.71 38.59
N LEU A 921 15.71 4.01 37.48
CA LEU A 921 14.58 3.13 37.23
C LEU A 921 14.99 1.66 37.40
N LYS A 922 14.11 0.83 37.96
CA LYS A 922 14.35 -0.63 38.07
C LYS A 922 13.48 -1.39 37.07
N ARG A 923 14.02 -2.47 36.52
CA ARG A 923 13.34 -3.36 35.55
C ARG A 923 13.72 -4.83 35.79
N ARG A 924 12.88 -5.74 35.29
CA ARG A 924 13.00 -7.19 35.39
C ARG A 924 12.72 -7.83 34.03
N LEU A 925 13.66 -8.64 33.55
CA LEU A 925 13.51 -9.43 32.33
C LEU A 925 13.41 -10.90 32.70
N LYS A 926 12.40 -11.57 32.13
CA LYS A 926 12.13 -13.00 32.23
C LYS A 926 12.56 -13.68 30.95
N ASN A 927 13.36 -14.74 31.04
CA ASN A 927 13.77 -15.51 29.87
C ASN A 927 12.65 -16.46 29.42
N VAL A 928 12.22 -16.31 28.16
CA VAL A 928 11.28 -17.23 27.49
C VAL A 928 11.95 -18.03 26.37
N GLY A 929 13.21 -17.70 26.03
CA GLY A 929 14.03 -18.44 25.08
C GLY A 929 14.96 -19.47 25.74
N ARG A 930 15.84 -20.07 24.92
CA ARG A 930 16.90 -20.96 25.41
C ARG A 930 17.87 -20.21 26.34
N PRO A 931 18.61 -20.91 27.22
CA PRO A 931 19.66 -20.30 28.05
C PRO A 931 20.63 -19.46 27.24
N GLY A 932 21.04 -18.30 27.77
CA GLY A 932 21.74 -17.28 26.99
C GLY A 932 22.35 -16.16 27.83
N VAL A 933 23.23 -15.37 27.19
CA VAL A 933 23.97 -14.28 27.81
C VAL A 933 23.71 -12.98 27.04
N TYR A 934 22.88 -12.12 27.61
CA TYR A 934 22.46 -10.87 27.00
C TYR A 934 23.36 -9.73 27.46
N ARG A 935 23.80 -8.90 26.51
CA ARG A 935 24.59 -7.69 26.74
C ARG A 935 23.76 -6.46 26.39
N VAL A 936 23.90 -5.39 27.17
CA VAL A 936 23.15 -4.15 26.94
C VAL A 936 23.86 -3.22 25.96
N ARG A 937 23.08 -2.64 25.04
CA ARG A 937 23.43 -1.51 24.19
C ARG A 937 22.44 -0.37 24.47
N VAL A 938 22.91 0.88 24.41
CA VAL A 938 22.08 2.06 24.68
C VAL A 938 22.38 3.12 23.62
N ARG A 939 21.33 3.60 22.93
CA ARG A 939 21.35 4.92 22.28
C ARG A 939 20.83 5.92 23.30
N GLN A 940 21.69 6.83 23.72
CA GLN A 940 21.35 7.83 24.74
C GLN A 940 20.39 8.88 24.13
N PRO A 941 19.42 9.41 24.88
CA PRO A 941 18.70 10.62 24.49
C PRO A 941 19.68 11.80 24.41
N GLU A 942 19.33 12.80 23.59
CA GLU A 942 20.06 14.07 23.56
C GLU A 942 19.99 14.76 24.94
N GLY A 943 21.11 15.34 25.39
CA GLY A 943 21.22 15.95 26.73
C GLY A 943 21.25 14.98 27.93
N VAL A 944 21.05 13.67 27.74
CA VAL A 944 20.88 12.70 28.84
C VAL A 944 21.89 11.56 28.78
N LYS A 945 22.77 11.50 29.79
CA LYS A 945 23.67 10.37 30.02
C LYS A 945 22.88 9.18 30.58
N VAL A 946 23.06 7.99 30.03
CA VAL A 946 22.34 6.78 30.46
C VAL A 946 23.29 5.65 30.83
N SER A 947 23.14 5.11 32.04
CA SER A 947 23.93 4.02 32.62
C SER A 947 23.05 2.81 32.96
N VAL A 948 23.60 1.60 32.87
CA VAL A 948 22.89 0.34 33.14
C VAL A 948 23.72 -0.59 34.01
N LYS A 949 23.12 -1.12 35.09
CA LYS A 949 23.78 -2.02 36.05
C LYS A 949 22.90 -3.26 36.32
N PRO A 950 23.41 -4.49 36.16
CA PRO A 950 24.66 -4.86 35.47
C PRO A 950 24.54 -4.62 33.95
N ARG A 951 25.67 -4.62 33.23
CA ARG A 951 25.68 -4.50 31.75
C ARG A 951 25.51 -5.84 31.00
N VAL A 952 25.42 -6.94 31.74
CA VAL A 952 25.30 -8.32 31.22
C VAL A 952 24.33 -9.09 32.11
N LEU A 953 23.38 -9.80 31.50
CA LEU A 953 22.46 -10.73 32.17
C LEU A 953 22.74 -12.15 31.66
N LYS A 954 22.90 -13.11 32.57
CA LYS A 954 23.04 -14.53 32.26
C LYS A 954 21.77 -15.26 32.69
N PHE A 955 21.20 -16.07 31.81
CA PHE A 955 20.04 -16.91 32.08
C PHE A 955 20.40 -18.37 31.76
N TRP A 956 20.16 -19.25 32.72
CA TRP A 956 20.52 -20.67 32.70
C TRP A 956 19.33 -21.58 32.38
N LYS A 957 18.08 -21.07 32.50
CA LYS A 957 16.84 -21.80 32.17
C LYS A 957 15.73 -20.88 31.65
N ILE A 958 14.72 -21.47 31.03
CA ILE A 958 13.43 -20.82 30.74
C ILE A 958 12.75 -20.46 32.06
N GLY A 959 12.03 -19.33 32.11
CA GLY A 959 11.32 -18.82 33.27
C GLY A 959 12.21 -18.14 34.32
N GLU A 960 13.52 -18.13 34.16
CA GLU A 960 14.42 -17.38 35.05
C GLU A 960 14.29 -15.87 34.84
N GLU A 961 14.18 -15.12 35.93
CA GLU A 961 14.13 -13.66 35.92
C GLU A 961 15.46 -13.04 36.38
N LYS A 962 15.84 -11.91 35.79
CA LYS A 962 16.94 -11.06 36.24
C LYS A 962 16.52 -9.59 36.28
N ARG A 963 16.98 -8.88 37.32
CA ARG A 963 16.75 -7.44 37.48
C ARG A 963 17.93 -6.64 36.94
N PHE A 964 17.66 -5.43 36.44
CA PHE A 964 18.66 -4.42 36.13
C PHE A 964 18.15 -3.03 36.54
N GLU A 965 19.10 -2.12 36.75
CA GLU A 965 18.87 -0.72 37.09
C GLU A 965 19.35 0.17 35.95
N LEU A 966 18.59 1.22 35.65
CA LEU A 966 18.81 2.17 34.57
C LEU A 966 18.86 3.57 35.17
N THR A 967 20.05 4.17 35.24
CA THR A 967 20.23 5.53 35.75
C THR A 967 20.31 6.50 34.57
N MET A 968 19.48 7.53 34.58
CA MET A 968 19.53 8.66 33.64
C MET A 968 19.98 9.90 34.38
N THR A 969 20.93 10.65 33.81
CA THR A 969 21.50 11.85 34.41
C THR A 969 21.67 12.91 33.32
N GLY A 970 21.15 14.11 33.51
CA GLY A 970 21.20 15.15 32.48
C GLY A 970 20.69 16.51 32.94
N ALA A 971 21.06 17.52 32.17
CA ALA A 971 20.49 18.86 32.22
C ALA A 971 20.14 19.21 30.77
N MET A 972 18.88 18.98 30.40
CA MET A 972 18.33 19.32 29.09
C MET A 972 17.81 20.76 29.13
N ALA A 973 17.69 21.42 27.97
CA ALA A 973 17.03 22.71 27.90
C ALA A 973 15.53 22.59 28.26
N GLU A 974 14.93 23.65 28.79
CA GLU A 974 13.51 23.63 29.20
C GLU A 974 12.59 23.32 27.99
N GLY A 975 11.64 22.40 28.19
CA GLY A 975 10.77 21.88 27.13
C GLY A 975 11.43 20.92 26.12
N GLN A 976 12.72 20.62 26.25
CA GLN A 976 13.41 19.71 25.31
C GLN A 976 12.99 18.24 25.55
N ILE A 977 12.58 17.55 24.48
CA ILE A 977 12.26 16.11 24.49
C ILE A 977 13.35 15.31 23.75
N GLY A 978 13.98 14.36 24.43
CA GLY A 978 15.07 13.51 23.93
C GLY A 978 14.65 12.05 23.68
N TYR A 979 15.13 11.45 22.59
CA TYR A 979 14.69 10.12 22.11
C TYR A 979 15.80 9.05 22.08
N GLY A 980 15.90 8.27 23.16
CA GLY A 980 16.86 7.18 23.31
C GLY A 980 16.33 5.79 22.91
N THR A 981 17.12 4.75 23.14
CA THR A 981 16.73 3.34 23.00
C THR A 981 17.64 2.44 23.84
N LEU A 982 17.05 1.52 24.60
CA LEU A 982 17.71 0.42 25.29
C LEU A 982 17.59 -0.86 24.45
N ILE A 983 18.65 -1.68 24.33
CA ILE A 983 18.58 -3.00 23.67
C ILE A 983 19.36 -4.03 24.48
N TRP A 984 18.71 -5.13 24.84
CA TRP A 984 19.37 -6.34 25.32
C TRP A 984 19.52 -7.34 24.18
N THR A 985 20.75 -7.84 23.96
CA THR A 985 21.03 -8.78 22.86
C THR A 985 22.07 -9.83 23.23
N ASP A 986 21.83 -11.07 22.81
CA ASP A 986 22.75 -12.20 22.84
C ASP A 986 23.44 -12.44 21.47
N GLY A 987 23.14 -11.59 20.47
CA GLY A 987 23.59 -11.73 19.08
C GLY A 987 22.53 -12.29 18.12
N LYS A 988 21.48 -12.95 18.62
CA LYS A 988 20.33 -13.43 17.83
C LYS A 988 19.07 -12.61 18.08
N HIS A 989 18.78 -12.36 19.36
CA HIS A 989 17.61 -11.62 19.83
C HIS A 989 17.97 -10.15 20.05
N PHE A 990 16.99 -9.26 19.86
CA PHE A 990 17.16 -7.82 20.04
C PHE A 990 15.97 -7.28 20.83
N VAL A 991 16.01 -7.44 22.15
CA VAL A 991 14.95 -7.02 23.08
C VAL A 991 15.07 -5.51 23.26
N ARG A 992 14.34 -4.75 22.45
CA ARG A 992 14.45 -3.29 22.35
C ARG A 992 13.35 -2.58 23.15
N SER A 993 13.73 -1.52 23.85
CA SER A 993 12.80 -0.60 24.53
C SER A 993 13.07 0.85 24.08
N PRO A 994 12.07 1.60 23.58
CA PRO A 994 12.25 3.04 23.33
C PRO A 994 12.40 3.78 24.67
N ILE A 995 13.20 4.85 24.65
CA ILE A 995 13.35 5.79 25.76
C ILE A 995 12.87 7.17 25.29
N VAL A 996 12.04 7.84 26.08
CA VAL A 996 11.67 9.24 25.89
C VAL A 996 11.91 9.99 27.20
N VAL A 997 12.57 11.15 27.13
CA VAL A 997 12.88 11.98 28.29
C VAL A 997 12.50 13.43 28.02
N SER A 998 11.96 14.15 29.00
CA SER A 998 11.75 15.60 28.98
C SER A 998 12.34 16.26 30.22
N SER A 999 12.83 17.50 30.08
CA SER A 999 13.17 18.38 31.21
C SER A 999 11.94 18.86 31.98
N GLY A 1000 10.79 18.94 31.31
CA GLY A 1000 9.51 19.35 31.84
C GLY A 1000 8.46 18.24 31.66
N LEU A 1001 7.19 18.61 31.58
CA LEU A 1001 6.12 17.72 31.16
C LEU A 1001 6.30 17.31 29.66
N PHE A 1002 5.48 16.36 29.18
CA PHE A 1002 5.48 15.88 27.80
C PHE A 1002 4.42 16.54 26.90
#